data_AF-A0A1V6FP50-F1
#
_entry.id   AF-A0A1V6FP50-F1
#
_cell.length_a   1.000
_cell.length_b   1.000
_cell.length_c   1.000
_cell.angle_alpha   90.00
_cell.angle_beta   90.00
_cell.angle_gamma   90.00
#
_symmetry.space_group_name_H-M   'P 1'
#
loop_
_entity.id
_entity.type
_entity.pdbx_description
1 polymer ?
#
loop_
_entity_poly.entity_id
_entity_poly.type
_entity_poly.pdbx_seq_one_letter_code
_entity_poly.pdbx_strand_id
1 'polypeptide(L)'
;MIVIHTENRRKEMKKFLLIVIILIPIIVTVALNATGRLISMITPDNPTGIEIRSSLNQVIEKDDVIRVDIKDTSEFIMVDILPLMTKEDGINEPEKEENNVGDVDLVRQEGTNKYFVIPKKVGIVKIILSAIANVNVRRAVTFNVTSDSIENLTVYNSYESDLQESENYLVNHSQQLYFDIFPIEALSNNMVTWKVSNGTSVEITPNGYLTIREKGLSVIRVMAKDRNADLITKDIIVDTAAAVVKQKVGYVEEGLASNQYVNENFALDPENSSTTLVGEGVYSVTYVDPLTQEELSDTIRIEEVKEDDWDFSDRPEILYTNNGPHFLKAVNLLTRDPQEDVTFTLDDSSMADYENETGALVPVKAGILNITAKYKNTEKSLKVTIREKVSSFELMLGSEDAKLGIQLTRKWGNYWFDEEGELTNKFNFGLYNKANLFDVVWNSSNPDVISIENVEGTQDVVLTFSEDGAGLSSVISADLIVNNRKVPGLRKSFEFKMMDTPDYVNVYNFEEMKELAFDEIYNACLQSDIMATHVLSMNVGISIFGNGFLFDGSQIPSLPLGVGAISIFREAYQWGRYGVQQLEGKTYTDTQSVEKDLTFEELRMSNAVSIEESPNRGSCFTIIAPWKGKIAFKYMQVRNAERGIEVVWAKDVSFEGCILGDNNTYSVFAVYPEFPHGAFGNERAKLAFKNNVIKHSDGPGVAFAYGNSIDAESLAKGFMPDILVDGFLDIYNWHTQESFERMFSKIVVQSLLAYTSATQEAVNIIDKMMVQAFKDYFGSPVLNNIYYWKDNKKYVSVGMMALGAIFRTEAEQIVCNDPRLTVLDVPMEDEKGVPLSSTVNALKTLLKSFMDLDKVTYSSALVCYDFQGGKEPAVKPGDPVPQDYQLYARLTGQSVNLYE
;
A
#
# COMPACT_ATOMS: atom_id res chain seq x y z
N MET A 1 32.42 27.27 -68.15
CA MET A 1 31.43 27.29 -67.04
C MET A 1 31.49 26.05 -66.14
N ILE A 2 31.68 24.82 -66.67
CA ILE A 2 31.68 23.59 -65.86
C ILE A 2 32.88 23.48 -64.89
N VAL A 3 34.05 24.04 -65.22
CA VAL A 3 35.28 23.97 -64.38
C VAL A 3 35.21 24.90 -63.15
N ILE A 4 34.60 26.08 -63.28
CA ILE A 4 34.46 27.04 -62.15
C ILE A 4 33.41 26.56 -61.15
N HIS A 5 32.39 25.84 -61.61
CA HIS A 5 31.35 25.27 -60.74
C HIS A 5 31.84 24.03 -59.97
N THR A 6 32.81 23.28 -60.51
CA THR A 6 33.44 22.14 -59.80
C THR A 6 34.49 22.58 -58.79
N GLU A 7 35.24 23.67 -59.04
CA GLU A 7 36.18 24.22 -58.05
C GLU A 7 35.48 24.86 -56.85
N ASN A 8 34.38 25.60 -57.05
CA ASN A 8 33.61 26.17 -55.94
C ASN A 8 32.94 25.08 -55.10
N ARG A 9 32.36 24.03 -55.71
CA ARG A 9 31.87 22.86 -54.95
C ARG A 9 32.99 22.12 -54.21
N ARG A 10 34.19 21.97 -54.79
CA ARG A 10 35.33 21.36 -54.09
C ARG A 10 35.81 22.21 -52.91
N LYS A 11 35.80 23.55 -53.02
CA LYS A 11 36.14 24.46 -51.91
C LYS A 11 35.09 24.45 -50.82
N GLU A 12 33.80 24.44 -51.16
CA GLU A 12 32.71 24.35 -50.18
C GLU A 12 32.67 22.99 -49.48
N MET A 13 32.88 21.89 -50.23
CA MET A 13 32.92 20.54 -49.66
C MET A 13 34.18 20.34 -48.78
N LYS A 14 35.32 20.96 -49.12
CA LYS A 14 36.51 20.99 -48.24
C LYS A 14 36.27 21.82 -46.98
N LYS A 15 35.59 22.97 -47.07
CA LYS A 15 35.22 23.77 -45.89
C LYS A 15 34.22 23.04 -44.99
N PHE A 16 33.22 22.38 -45.58
CA PHE A 16 32.27 21.54 -44.86
C PHE A 16 32.97 20.35 -44.16
N LEU A 17 33.86 19.63 -44.86
CA LEU A 17 34.66 18.57 -44.26
C LEU A 17 35.57 19.09 -43.13
N LEU A 18 36.18 20.26 -43.30
CA LEU A 18 37.02 20.86 -42.26
C LEU A 18 36.19 21.23 -41.01
N ILE A 19 35.00 21.80 -41.22
CA ILE A 19 34.05 22.15 -40.15
C ILE A 19 33.57 20.88 -39.43
N VAL A 20 33.24 19.82 -40.16
CA VAL A 20 32.85 18.52 -39.59
C VAL A 20 34.02 17.86 -38.84
N ILE A 21 35.23 17.89 -39.38
CA ILE A 21 36.43 17.35 -38.71
C ILE A 21 36.79 18.13 -37.45
N ILE A 22 36.50 19.43 -37.37
CA ILE A 22 36.69 20.24 -36.15
C ILE A 22 35.53 20.02 -35.16
N LEU A 23 34.31 19.80 -35.66
CA LEU A 23 33.13 19.52 -34.83
C LEU A 23 33.15 18.13 -34.22
N ILE A 24 33.72 17.11 -34.89
CA ILE A 24 33.75 15.73 -34.36
C ILE A 24 34.48 15.66 -33.01
N PRO A 25 35.70 16.20 -32.82
CA PRO A 25 36.35 16.26 -31.51
C PRO A 25 35.52 17.02 -30.48
N ILE A 26 34.84 18.11 -30.87
CA ILE A 26 34.00 18.89 -29.95
C ILE A 26 32.76 18.11 -29.55
N ILE A 27 32.04 17.48 -30.49
CA ILE A 27 30.88 16.63 -30.24
C ILE A 27 31.29 15.41 -29.43
N VAL A 28 32.44 14.79 -29.73
CA VAL A 28 32.99 13.65 -28.98
C VAL A 28 33.47 14.08 -27.60
N THR A 29 34.00 15.29 -27.40
CA THR A 29 34.40 15.79 -26.08
C THR A 29 33.20 16.26 -25.25
N VAL A 30 32.17 16.84 -25.89
CA VAL A 30 30.90 17.20 -25.24
C VAL A 30 30.12 15.93 -24.89
N ALA A 31 30.09 14.94 -25.78
CA ALA A 31 29.55 13.62 -25.51
C ALA A 31 30.37 12.93 -24.41
N LEU A 32 31.70 12.83 -24.50
CA LEU A 32 32.53 12.22 -23.45
C LEU A 32 32.52 12.99 -22.11
N ASN A 33 32.27 14.30 -22.08
CA ASN A 33 32.08 15.04 -20.83
C ASN A 33 30.67 14.88 -20.26
N ALA A 34 29.64 14.78 -21.12
CA ALA A 34 28.28 14.44 -20.69
C ALA A 34 28.22 12.98 -20.22
N THR A 35 28.61 12.03 -21.08
CA THR A 35 28.73 10.60 -20.81
C THR A 35 29.77 10.28 -19.73
N GLY A 36 30.85 11.06 -19.58
CA GLY A 36 31.87 10.86 -18.54
C GLY A 36 31.46 11.39 -17.16
N ARG A 37 30.59 12.40 -17.10
CA ARG A 37 29.86 12.74 -15.87
C ARG A 37 28.84 11.65 -15.53
N LEU A 38 28.10 11.16 -16.54
CA LEU A 38 27.09 10.11 -16.41
C LEU A 38 27.66 8.75 -15.96
N ILE A 39 28.68 8.18 -16.61
CA ILE A 39 29.14 6.81 -16.33
C ILE A 39 29.87 6.69 -14.97
N SER A 40 30.43 7.78 -14.42
CA SER A 40 31.16 7.69 -13.15
C SER A 40 30.29 7.74 -11.90
N MET A 41 28.97 7.97 -12.02
CA MET A 41 28.06 8.20 -10.89
C MET A 41 26.64 7.61 -11.07
N ILE A 42 26.36 6.79 -12.09
CA ILE A 42 25.09 6.04 -12.14
C ILE A 42 25.16 4.94 -11.05
N THR A 43 24.63 5.25 -9.87
CA THR A 43 24.16 4.25 -8.93
C THR A 43 23.08 3.43 -9.63
N PRO A 44 23.19 2.09 -9.71
CA PRO A 44 22.12 1.27 -10.31
C PRO A 44 20.81 1.53 -9.58
N ASP A 45 19.71 1.56 -10.35
CA ASP A 45 18.39 1.90 -9.82
C ASP A 45 17.95 0.87 -8.77
N ASN A 46 17.41 1.38 -7.66
CA ASN A 46 16.70 0.54 -6.69
C ASN A 46 15.48 -0.08 -7.38
N PRO A 47 15.06 -1.29 -6.95
CA PRO A 47 13.85 -1.90 -7.48
C PRO A 47 12.63 -0.98 -7.42
N THR A 48 11.77 -1.08 -8.42
CA THR A 48 10.51 -0.33 -8.55
C THR A 48 9.29 -1.24 -8.74
N GLY A 49 9.48 -2.52 -9.05
CA GLY A 49 8.40 -3.49 -9.25
C GLY A 49 8.84 -4.92 -8.99
N ILE A 50 7.86 -5.78 -8.69
CA ILE A 50 8.00 -7.24 -8.68
C ILE A 50 6.96 -7.78 -9.66
N GLU A 51 7.42 -8.49 -10.68
CA GLU A 51 6.57 -9.24 -11.59
C GLU A 51 6.68 -10.74 -11.26
N ILE A 52 5.53 -11.41 -11.11
CA ILE A 52 5.49 -12.85 -10.84
C ILE A 52 4.97 -13.55 -12.09
N ARG A 53 5.65 -14.60 -12.50
CA ARG A 53 5.27 -15.42 -13.65
C ARG A 53 5.18 -16.90 -13.26
N SER A 54 4.24 -17.61 -13.87
CA SER A 54 4.08 -19.05 -13.68
C SER A 54 5.24 -19.83 -14.30
N SER A 55 5.32 -21.14 -14.01
CA SER A 55 6.25 -22.07 -14.67
C SER A 55 6.13 -22.09 -16.21
N LEU A 56 4.98 -21.64 -16.75
CA LEU A 56 4.71 -21.49 -18.18
C LEU A 56 5.03 -20.09 -18.73
N ASN A 57 5.68 -19.23 -17.95
CA ASN A 57 6.04 -17.85 -18.31
C ASN A 57 4.85 -16.91 -18.56
N GLN A 58 3.70 -17.20 -17.94
CA GLN A 58 2.53 -16.32 -17.95
C GLN A 58 2.56 -15.41 -16.73
N VAL A 59 2.22 -14.12 -16.89
CA VAL A 59 2.13 -13.17 -15.77
C VAL A 59 0.99 -13.59 -14.85
N ILE A 60 1.23 -13.54 -13.54
CA ILE A 60 0.26 -13.83 -12.48
C ILE A 60 -0.29 -12.50 -11.97
N GLU A 61 -1.59 -12.30 -12.16
CA GLU A 61 -2.33 -11.13 -11.71
C GLU A 61 -2.59 -11.17 -10.19
N LYS A 62 -3.12 -10.07 -9.63
CA LYS A 62 -3.28 -9.91 -8.17
C LYS A 62 -4.31 -10.90 -7.58
N ASP A 63 -5.33 -11.26 -8.35
CA ASP A 63 -6.43 -12.15 -7.99
C ASP A 63 -6.24 -13.60 -8.48
N ASP A 64 -5.16 -13.89 -9.20
CA ASP A 64 -4.84 -15.23 -9.65
C ASP A 64 -4.48 -16.14 -8.47
N VAL A 65 -5.06 -17.33 -8.45
CA VAL A 65 -4.77 -18.38 -7.45
C VAL A 65 -4.00 -19.51 -8.11
N ILE A 66 -2.77 -19.73 -7.66
CA ILE A 66 -1.91 -20.81 -8.16
C ILE A 66 -2.27 -22.11 -7.45
N ARG A 67 -2.72 -23.11 -8.19
CA ARG A 67 -2.99 -24.45 -7.65
C ARG A 67 -1.72 -25.27 -7.61
N VAL A 68 -1.42 -25.88 -6.46
CA VAL A 68 -0.24 -26.71 -6.26
C VAL A 68 -0.66 -27.99 -5.54
N ASP A 69 -0.29 -29.15 -6.06
CA ASP A 69 -0.53 -30.42 -5.37
C ASP A 69 0.44 -30.61 -4.20
N ILE A 70 -0.02 -31.08 -3.04
CA ILE A 70 0.79 -31.31 -1.84
C ILE A 70 1.99 -32.24 -2.06
N LYS A 71 1.95 -33.10 -3.10
CA LYS A 71 3.05 -34.01 -3.47
C LYS A 71 3.98 -33.42 -4.53
N ASP A 72 3.60 -32.33 -5.19
CA ASP A 72 4.42 -31.69 -6.21
C ASP A 72 5.45 -30.75 -5.56
N THR A 73 6.72 -31.13 -5.67
CA THR A 73 7.86 -30.35 -5.17
C THR A 73 8.68 -29.75 -6.32
N SER A 74 8.20 -29.90 -7.56
CA SER A 74 8.86 -29.43 -8.78
C SER A 74 8.27 -28.13 -9.32
N GLU A 75 7.09 -27.73 -8.84
CA GLU A 75 6.46 -26.47 -9.21
C GLU A 75 7.33 -25.28 -8.80
N PHE A 76 7.39 -24.27 -9.66
CA PHE A 76 8.15 -23.05 -9.40
C PHE A 76 7.44 -21.84 -10.00
N ILE A 77 7.65 -20.69 -9.37
CA ILE A 77 7.32 -19.38 -9.93
C ILE A 77 8.60 -18.66 -10.34
N MET A 78 8.51 -17.75 -11.29
CA MET A 78 9.57 -16.79 -11.60
C MET A 78 9.22 -15.46 -10.98
N VAL A 79 10.16 -14.87 -10.24
CA VAL A 79 9.99 -13.57 -9.58
C VAL A 79 11.03 -12.62 -10.16
N ASP A 80 10.56 -11.70 -10.99
CA ASP A 80 11.37 -10.70 -11.66
C ASP A 80 11.36 -9.39 -10.88
N ILE A 81 12.52 -8.97 -10.38
CA ILE A 81 12.72 -7.67 -9.74
C ILE A 81 13.01 -6.63 -10.81
N LEU A 82 12.15 -5.61 -10.92
CA LEU A 82 12.23 -4.58 -11.94
C LEU A 82 12.93 -3.32 -11.41
N PRO A 83 13.78 -2.65 -12.22
CA PRO A 83 14.26 -3.10 -13.53
C PRO A 83 15.24 -4.29 -13.41
N LEU A 84 15.26 -5.17 -14.40
CA LEU A 84 16.05 -6.43 -14.40
C LEU A 84 17.58 -6.26 -14.25
N MET A 85 18.10 -5.02 -14.34
CA MET A 85 19.51 -4.70 -14.15
C MET A 85 19.81 -4.16 -12.74
N THR A 86 18.96 -4.45 -11.75
CA THR A 86 19.21 -4.04 -10.37
C THR A 86 20.42 -4.76 -9.76
N LYS A 87 21.04 -4.13 -8.75
CA LYS A 87 22.26 -4.66 -8.09
C LYS A 87 21.99 -5.91 -7.25
N GLU A 88 20.77 -6.05 -6.77
CA GLU A 88 20.31 -7.16 -5.93
C GLU A 88 18.88 -7.53 -6.37
N ASP A 89 18.72 -8.75 -6.88
CA ASP A 89 17.50 -9.25 -7.53
C ASP A 89 16.74 -10.28 -6.66
N GLY A 90 17.11 -10.39 -5.38
CA GLY A 90 16.43 -11.24 -4.41
C GLY A 90 15.20 -10.61 -3.77
N ILE A 91 14.41 -11.46 -3.11
CA ILE A 91 13.33 -11.07 -2.21
C ILE A 91 13.74 -11.31 -0.75
N ASN A 92 13.19 -10.51 0.17
CA ASN A 92 13.26 -10.82 1.60
C ASN A 92 12.48 -12.12 1.90
N GLU A 93 12.60 -12.60 3.14
CA GLU A 93 11.79 -13.73 3.60
C GLU A 93 10.28 -13.44 3.36
N PRO A 94 9.55 -14.33 2.65
CA PRO A 94 8.15 -14.10 2.34
C PRO A 94 7.29 -13.98 3.60
N GLU A 95 6.53 -12.88 3.71
CA GLU A 95 5.57 -12.70 4.80
C GLU A 95 4.29 -13.49 4.51
N LYS A 96 3.72 -14.18 5.50
CA LYS A 96 2.46 -14.93 5.37
C LYS A 96 1.31 -14.12 5.98
N GLU A 97 0.21 -13.97 5.25
CA GLU A 97 -0.99 -13.29 5.77
C GLU A 97 -1.60 -14.04 6.96
N GLU A 98 -2.28 -13.33 7.86
CA GLU A 98 -3.01 -13.96 8.96
C GLU A 98 -4.20 -14.78 8.43
N ASN A 99 -4.56 -15.86 9.12
CA ASN A 99 -5.66 -16.79 8.77
C ASN A 99 -5.42 -17.75 7.60
N ASN A 100 -4.18 -17.92 7.14
CA ASN A 100 -3.84 -18.98 6.18
C ASN A 100 -4.19 -20.39 6.73
N VAL A 101 -4.92 -21.17 5.93
CA VAL A 101 -5.26 -22.57 6.25
C VAL A 101 -4.17 -23.52 5.79
N GLY A 102 -3.64 -23.27 4.59
CA GLY A 102 -2.53 -24.00 4.00
C GLY A 102 -1.18 -23.40 4.35
N ASP A 103 -0.12 -23.99 3.79
CA ASP A 103 1.24 -23.54 4.00
C ASP A 103 2.16 -23.92 2.82
N VAL A 104 3.00 -22.98 2.41
CA VAL A 104 4.03 -23.13 1.37
C VAL A 104 5.30 -22.42 1.80
N ASP A 105 6.44 -22.96 1.38
CA ASP A 105 7.73 -22.26 1.44
C ASP A 105 8.21 -21.95 0.02
N LEU A 106 8.88 -20.81 -0.15
CA LEU A 106 9.57 -20.46 -1.38
C LEU A 106 11.08 -20.64 -1.22
N VAL A 107 11.69 -21.43 -2.10
CA VAL A 107 13.14 -21.64 -2.11
C VAL A 107 13.73 -21.17 -3.44
N ARG A 108 14.56 -20.13 -3.39
CA ARG A 108 15.24 -19.60 -4.59
C ARG A 108 16.20 -20.64 -5.15
N GLN A 109 16.12 -20.89 -6.46
CA GLN A 109 17.17 -21.58 -7.18
C GLN A 109 18.35 -20.62 -7.41
N GLU A 110 19.52 -20.95 -6.84
CA GLU A 110 20.73 -20.12 -6.91
C GLU A 110 21.05 -19.66 -8.34
N GLY A 111 21.38 -18.38 -8.49
CA GLY A 111 21.77 -17.78 -9.77
C GLY A 111 20.61 -17.61 -10.77
N THR A 112 19.37 -17.77 -10.34
CA THR A 112 18.17 -17.60 -11.19
C THR A 112 17.10 -16.75 -10.49
N ASN A 113 16.08 -16.35 -11.24
CA ASN A 113 14.86 -15.72 -10.75
C ASN A 113 13.76 -16.74 -10.36
N LYS A 114 14.07 -18.04 -10.34
CA LYS A 114 13.12 -19.11 -10.05
C LYS A 114 13.04 -19.39 -8.55
N TYR A 115 11.83 -19.53 -8.04
CA TYR A 115 11.53 -19.91 -6.67
C TYR A 115 10.67 -21.17 -6.70
N PHE A 116 11.21 -22.27 -6.19
CA PHE A 116 10.46 -23.51 -6.02
C PHE A 116 9.40 -23.30 -4.95
N VAL A 117 8.18 -23.74 -5.25
CA VAL A 117 7.05 -23.71 -4.33
C VAL A 117 7.01 -25.06 -3.64
N ILE A 118 7.33 -25.09 -2.35
CA ILE A 118 7.37 -26.31 -1.54
C ILE A 118 6.11 -26.36 -0.68
N PRO A 119 5.08 -27.12 -1.07
CA PRO A 119 3.86 -27.22 -0.29
C PRO A 119 4.10 -27.98 1.02
N LYS A 120 3.56 -27.46 2.12
CA LYS A 120 3.72 -27.99 3.48
C LYS A 120 2.40 -28.45 4.10
N LYS A 121 1.31 -27.74 3.80
CA LYS A 121 -0.02 -28.02 4.35
C LYS A 121 -1.10 -27.68 3.32
N VAL A 122 -2.08 -28.56 3.19
CA VAL A 122 -3.24 -28.40 2.31
C VAL A 122 -4.06 -27.19 2.74
N GLY A 123 -4.48 -26.40 1.76
CA GLY A 123 -5.31 -25.22 1.90
C GLY A 123 -4.74 -23.97 1.28
N ILE A 124 -5.43 -22.86 1.55
CA ILE A 124 -5.12 -21.57 0.95
C ILE A 124 -4.06 -20.87 1.76
N VAL A 125 -3.08 -20.30 1.06
CA VAL A 125 -2.03 -19.49 1.65
C VAL A 125 -1.71 -18.30 0.75
N LYS A 126 -1.78 -17.10 1.31
CA LYS A 126 -1.32 -15.86 0.67
C LYS A 126 0.02 -15.46 1.27
N ILE A 127 0.99 -15.22 0.40
CA ILE A 127 2.32 -14.75 0.76
C ILE A 127 2.60 -13.39 0.11
N ILE A 128 3.33 -12.53 0.81
CA ILE A 128 3.74 -11.20 0.39
C ILE A 128 5.24 -11.22 0.16
N LEU A 129 5.64 -10.95 -1.08
CA LEU A 129 7.04 -10.83 -1.48
C LEU A 129 7.45 -9.37 -1.40
N SER A 130 8.67 -9.09 -0.90
CA SER A 130 9.25 -7.75 -0.94
C SER A 130 10.69 -7.81 -1.45
N ALA A 131 11.12 -6.81 -2.22
CA ALA A 131 12.48 -6.79 -2.78
C ALA A 131 13.52 -6.45 -1.71
N ILE A 132 14.68 -7.12 -1.71
CA ILE A 132 15.75 -6.89 -0.71
C ILE A 132 16.24 -5.44 -0.74
N ALA A 133 16.51 -4.91 -1.94
CA ALA A 133 17.05 -3.56 -2.10
C ALA A 133 16.00 -2.44 -2.00
N ASN A 134 14.71 -2.76 -2.00
CA ASN A 134 13.62 -1.79 -1.79
C ASN A 134 12.38 -2.46 -1.19
N VAL A 135 12.21 -2.35 0.13
CA VAL A 135 11.12 -3.01 0.89
C VAL A 135 9.73 -2.40 0.65
N ASN A 136 9.67 -1.24 -0.02
CA ASN A 136 8.41 -0.67 -0.50
C ASN A 136 7.85 -1.37 -1.74
N VAL A 137 8.69 -2.11 -2.46
CA VAL A 137 8.24 -2.88 -3.61
C VAL A 137 7.73 -4.23 -3.11
N ARG A 138 6.41 -4.36 -3.06
CA ARG A 138 5.71 -5.54 -2.55
C ARG A 138 4.75 -6.12 -3.59
N ARG A 139 4.59 -7.43 -3.58
CA ARG A 139 3.61 -8.15 -4.40
C ARG A 139 3.11 -9.36 -3.64
N ALA A 140 1.79 -9.49 -3.52
CA ALA A 140 1.19 -10.68 -2.96
C ALA A 140 0.96 -11.75 -4.05
N VAL A 141 0.96 -13.02 -3.64
CA VAL A 141 0.57 -14.16 -4.46
C VAL A 141 -0.16 -15.18 -3.59
N THR A 142 -1.23 -15.75 -4.14
CA THR A 142 -2.09 -16.70 -3.44
C THR A 142 -1.92 -18.10 -4.03
N PHE A 143 -1.71 -19.08 -3.16
CA PHE A 143 -1.66 -20.48 -3.51
C PHE A 143 -2.86 -21.23 -2.92
N ASN A 144 -3.40 -22.18 -3.69
CA ASN A 144 -4.30 -23.21 -3.19
C ASN A 144 -3.56 -24.54 -3.22
N VAL A 145 -3.12 -25.00 -2.06
CA VAL A 145 -2.46 -26.30 -1.92
C VAL A 145 -3.54 -27.38 -1.84
N THR A 146 -3.61 -28.25 -2.85
CA THR A 146 -4.62 -29.30 -2.97
C THR A 146 -4.05 -30.69 -2.69
N SER A 147 -4.93 -31.68 -2.54
CA SER A 147 -4.57 -33.09 -2.31
C SER A 147 -5.61 -34.00 -2.96
N ASP A 148 -5.21 -35.23 -3.30
CA ASP A 148 -6.13 -36.31 -3.68
C ASP A 148 -6.79 -36.99 -2.47
N SER A 149 -6.32 -36.70 -1.25
CA SER A 149 -6.92 -37.18 0.00
C SER A 149 -7.75 -36.10 0.68
N ILE A 150 -8.90 -36.52 1.21
CA ILE A 150 -9.76 -35.67 2.04
C ILE A 150 -9.07 -35.52 3.40
N GLU A 151 -8.79 -34.30 3.81
CA GLU A 151 -8.15 -33.99 5.11
C GLU A 151 -9.20 -33.88 6.22
N ASN A 152 -10.39 -33.38 5.90
CA ASN A 152 -11.45 -33.19 6.88
C ASN A 152 -12.85 -33.40 6.28
N LEU A 153 -13.73 -34.00 7.09
CA LEU A 153 -15.16 -34.14 6.85
C LEU A 153 -15.90 -33.63 8.09
N THR A 154 -16.47 -32.43 7.99
CA THR A 154 -17.22 -31.79 9.07
C THR A 154 -18.72 -31.98 8.83
N VAL A 155 -19.48 -32.18 9.90
CA VAL A 155 -20.95 -32.16 9.87
C VAL A 155 -21.42 -31.00 10.73
N TYR A 156 -22.42 -30.28 10.27
CA TYR A 156 -22.96 -29.11 10.96
C TYR A 156 -24.48 -29.00 10.75
N ASN A 157 -25.15 -28.28 11.64
CA ASN A 157 -26.60 -28.05 11.56
C ASN A 157 -26.92 -26.67 10.95
N SER A 158 -28.22 -26.37 10.83
CA SER A 158 -28.73 -25.08 10.36
C SER A 158 -28.50 -23.90 11.32
N TYR A 159 -27.95 -24.13 12.52
CA TYR A 159 -27.67 -23.13 13.55
C TYR A 159 -26.16 -22.89 13.73
N GLU A 160 -25.36 -23.20 12.70
CA GLU A 160 -23.95 -22.82 12.59
C GLU A 160 -22.97 -23.54 13.54
N SER A 161 -23.39 -24.61 14.24
CA SER A 161 -22.49 -25.37 15.10
C SER A 161 -21.94 -26.65 14.45
N ASP A 162 -20.62 -26.80 14.48
CA ASP A 162 -19.92 -28.03 14.12
C ASP A 162 -20.30 -29.13 15.12
N LEU A 163 -20.86 -30.23 14.62
CA LEU A 163 -21.28 -31.35 15.44
C LEU A 163 -20.08 -32.26 15.73
N GLN A 164 -19.80 -32.45 17.02
CA GLN A 164 -18.69 -33.26 17.51
C GLN A 164 -19.12 -34.71 17.74
N GLU A 165 -18.18 -35.66 17.58
CA GLU A 165 -18.43 -37.10 17.77
C GLU A 165 -18.73 -37.47 19.23
N SER A 166 -18.20 -36.71 20.19
CA SER A 166 -18.24 -37.03 21.61
C SER A 166 -19.44 -36.47 22.36
N GLU A 167 -20.29 -35.68 21.70
CA GLU A 167 -21.42 -34.99 22.32
C GLU A 167 -22.75 -35.50 21.75
N ASN A 168 -23.71 -35.77 22.64
CA ASN A 168 -25.08 -36.05 22.22
C ASN A 168 -25.66 -34.77 21.62
N TYR A 169 -25.91 -34.79 20.32
CA TYR A 169 -26.61 -33.71 19.66
C TYR A 169 -28.11 -33.83 19.94
N LEU A 170 -28.62 -32.98 20.82
CA LEU A 170 -30.03 -32.93 21.17
C LEU A 170 -30.85 -32.36 20.00
N VAL A 171 -31.81 -33.13 19.53
CA VAL A 171 -32.67 -32.78 18.39
C VAL A 171 -34.12 -32.79 18.84
N ASN A 172 -34.78 -31.64 18.70
CA ASN A 172 -36.15 -31.45 19.17
C ASN A 172 -37.19 -31.57 18.05
N HIS A 173 -36.74 -31.50 16.79
CA HIS A 173 -37.57 -31.65 15.60
C HIS A 173 -36.73 -32.07 14.39
N SER A 174 -37.39 -32.52 13.32
CA SER A 174 -36.74 -32.75 12.03
C SER A 174 -36.01 -31.51 11.53
N GLN A 175 -34.84 -31.69 10.93
CA GLN A 175 -34.00 -30.58 10.47
C GLN A 175 -32.99 -31.05 9.43
N GLN A 176 -32.39 -30.09 8.74
CA GLN A 176 -31.34 -30.34 7.76
C GLN A 176 -29.97 -30.42 8.44
N LEU A 177 -29.23 -31.50 8.17
CA LEU A 177 -27.80 -31.60 8.46
C LEU A 177 -27.01 -31.34 7.19
N TYR A 178 -25.90 -30.64 7.33
CA TYR A 178 -24.99 -30.32 6.24
C TYR A 178 -23.63 -30.98 6.50
N PHE A 179 -22.83 -31.09 5.45
CA PHE A 179 -21.46 -31.56 5.53
C PHE A 179 -20.53 -30.60 4.80
N ASP A 180 -19.26 -30.63 5.16
CA ASP A 180 -18.18 -29.88 4.53
C ASP A 180 -16.99 -30.82 4.32
N ILE A 181 -16.50 -30.92 3.09
CA ILE A 181 -15.36 -31.75 2.69
C ILE A 181 -14.23 -30.82 2.31
N PHE A 182 -13.05 -31.05 2.89
CA PHE A 182 -11.86 -30.27 2.59
C PHE A 182 -10.64 -31.17 2.31
N PRO A 183 -9.92 -30.97 1.20
CA PRO A 183 -10.33 -30.19 0.02
C PRO A 183 -11.44 -30.93 -0.75
N ILE A 184 -12.40 -30.20 -1.34
CA ILE A 184 -13.53 -30.83 -2.06
C ILE A 184 -13.07 -31.57 -3.32
N GLU A 185 -11.98 -31.13 -3.92
CA GLU A 185 -11.40 -31.75 -5.13
C GLU A 185 -10.92 -33.18 -4.86
N ALA A 186 -10.61 -33.53 -3.61
CA ALA A 186 -10.25 -34.89 -3.23
C ALA A 186 -11.44 -35.87 -3.31
N LEU A 187 -12.69 -35.39 -3.38
CA LEU A 187 -13.87 -36.23 -3.47
C LEU A 187 -13.89 -37.02 -4.79
N SER A 188 -14.05 -38.34 -4.68
CA SER A 188 -14.16 -39.25 -5.82
C SER A 188 -15.62 -39.52 -6.17
N ASN A 189 -15.91 -39.58 -7.48
CA ASN A 189 -17.20 -39.97 -8.06
C ASN A 189 -18.42 -39.16 -7.56
N ASN A 190 -18.20 -38.00 -6.95
CA ASN A 190 -19.27 -37.19 -6.35
C ASN A 190 -20.18 -38.01 -5.40
N MET A 191 -19.64 -39.02 -4.70
CA MET A 191 -20.43 -39.88 -3.82
C MET A 191 -20.22 -39.51 -2.35
N VAL A 192 -21.27 -38.94 -1.75
CA VAL A 192 -21.41 -38.77 -0.29
C VAL A 192 -22.66 -39.54 0.15
N THR A 193 -22.56 -40.33 1.21
CA THR A 193 -23.68 -41.16 1.69
C THR A 193 -23.95 -40.91 3.16
N TRP A 194 -25.21 -40.61 3.47
CA TRP A 194 -25.75 -40.58 4.82
C TRP A 194 -26.42 -41.91 5.16
N LYS A 195 -26.25 -42.39 6.39
CA LYS A 195 -27.00 -43.54 6.92
C LYS A 195 -27.14 -43.48 8.43
N VAL A 196 -28.17 -44.15 8.94
CA VAL A 196 -28.23 -44.52 10.36
C VAL A 196 -27.36 -45.77 10.56
N SER A 197 -26.28 -45.63 11.32
CA SER A 197 -25.32 -46.70 11.57
C SER A 197 -25.69 -47.55 12.78
N ASN A 198 -26.41 -46.97 13.75
CA ASN A 198 -26.92 -47.64 14.94
C ASN A 198 -28.16 -46.89 15.47
N GLY A 199 -29.08 -47.61 16.11
CA GLY A 199 -30.34 -47.06 16.63
C GLY A 199 -31.46 -46.96 15.60
N THR A 200 -32.66 -46.66 16.08
CA THR A 200 -33.92 -46.56 15.31
C THR A 200 -34.69 -45.27 15.58
N SER A 201 -34.14 -44.37 16.39
CA SER A 201 -34.82 -43.13 16.80
C SER A 201 -34.99 -42.11 15.68
N VAL A 202 -34.21 -42.21 14.61
CA VAL A 202 -34.22 -41.29 13.48
C VAL A 202 -34.07 -42.01 12.14
N GLU A 203 -34.43 -41.30 11.07
CA GLU A 203 -34.07 -41.61 9.69
C GLU A 203 -33.40 -40.40 9.03
N ILE A 204 -32.57 -40.65 8.03
CA ILE A 204 -31.86 -39.59 7.30
C ILE A 204 -31.94 -39.81 5.79
N THR A 205 -32.21 -38.74 5.05
CA THR A 205 -32.24 -38.77 3.59
C THR A 205 -30.83 -38.69 3.00
N PRO A 206 -30.65 -39.03 1.70
CA PRO A 206 -29.37 -38.84 1.01
C PRO A 206 -28.85 -37.39 1.01
N ASN A 207 -29.74 -36.41 1.19
CA ASN A 207 -29.37 -35.00 1.29
C ASN A 207 -29.07 -34.55 2.72
N GLY A 208 -29.19 -35.43 3.73
CA GLY A 208 -28.94 -35.08 5.13
C GLY A 208 -30.15 -34.57 5.91
N TYR A 209 -31.37 -34.68 5.38
CA TYR A 209 -32.58 -34.30 6.11
C TYR A 209 -32.92 -35.36 7.16
N LEU A 210 -32.88 -34.96 8.42
CA LEU A 210 -33.11 -35.81 9.58
C LEU A 210 -34.61 -35.82 9.94
N THR A 211 -35.22 -37.00 10.03
CA THR A 211 -36.61 -37.19 10.50
C THR A 211 -36.63 -38.04 11.77
N ILE A 212 -37.44 -37.65 12.75
CA ILE A 212 -37.53 -38.36 14.02
C ILE A 212 -38.61 -39.45 13.92
N ARG A 213 -38.28 -40.66 14.37
CA ARG A 213 -39.21 -41.81 14.37
C ARG A 213 -39.75 -42.10 15.77
N GLU A 214 -38.87 -42.10 16.76
CA GLU A 214 -39.18 -42.39 18.17
C GLU A 214 -38.18 -41.66 19.08
N LYS A 215 -38.49 -41.61 20.39
CA LYS A 215 -37.56 -41.06 21.39
C LYS A 215 -36.41 -42.04 21.66
N GLY A 216 -35.17 -41.56 21.61
CA GLY A 216 -33.99 -42.37 21.93
C GLY A 216 -32.70 -41.87 21.26
N LEU A 217 -31.64 -42.67 21.39
CA LEU A 217 -30.34 -42.38 20.80
C LEU A 217 -30.15 -43.14 19.48
N SER A 218 -29.63 -42.45 18.47
CA SER A 218 -29.17 -43.06 17.21
C SER A 218 -27.82 -42.48 16.79
N VAL A 219 -27.04 -43.24 16.03
CA VAL A 219 -25.77 -42.80 15.47
C VAL A 219 -25.92 -42.65 13.97
N ILE A 220 -25.75 -41.43 13.49
CA ILE A 220 -25.78 -41.09 12.06
C ILE A 220 -24.35 -41.06 11.56
N ARG A 221 -24.12 -41.64 10.38
CA ARG A 221 -22.82 -41.64 9.71
C ARG A 221 -22.93 -40.96 8.35
N VAL A 222 -22.08 -39.97 8.10
CA VAL A 222 -21.77 -39.50 6.75
C VAL A 222 -20.48 -40.16 6.27
N MET A 223 -20.44 -40.51 4.99
CA MET A 223 -19.37 -41.26 4.36
C MET A 223 -18.98 -40.60 3.04
N ALA A 224 -17.70 -40.33 2.84
CA ALA A 224 -17.13 -39.81 1.61
C ALA A 224 -15.92 -40.63 1.19
N LYS A 225 -15.72 -40.81 -0.12
CA LYS A 225 -14.58 -41.56 -0.66
C LYS A 225 -13.63 -40.60 -1.38
N ASP A 226 -12.35 -40.64 -1.03
CA ASP A 226 -11.35 -39.80 -1.69
C ASP A 226 -10.85 -40.42 -3.01
N ARG A 227 -10.02 -39.70 -3.77
CA ARG A 227 -9.45 -40.18 -5.06
C ARG A 227 -8.40 -41.27 -4.89
N ASN A 228 -7.82 -41.41 -3.69
CA ASN A 228 -6.97 -42.53 -3.31
C ASN A 228 -7.77 -43.79 -2.95
N ALA A 229 -9.10 -43.70 -3.03
CA ALA A 229 -10.07 -44.73 -2.70
C ALA A 229 -10.21 -45.04 -1.20
N ASP A 230 -9.66 -44.18 -0.35
CA ASP A 230 -9.85 -44.24 1.10
C ASP A 230 -11.23 -43.70 1.48
N LEU A 231 -11.83 -44.33 2.48
CA LEU A 231 -13.17 -44.00 2.96
C LEU A 231 -13.05 -43.19 4.25
N ILE A 232 -13.56 -41.96 4.22
CA ILE A 232 -13.64 -41.08 5.38
C ILE A 232 -15.07 -41.07 5.90
N THR A 233 -15.21 -41.15 7.23
CA THR A 233 -16.52 -41.20 7.88
C THR A 233 -16.57 -40.28 9.07
N LYS A 234 -17.72 -39.63 9.30
CA LYS A 234 -18.01 -38.86 10.51
C LYS A 234 -19.28 -39.40 11.15
N ASP A 235 -19.19 -39.75 12.44
CA ASP A 235 -20.32 -40.25 13.23
C ASP A 235 -20.86 -39.15 14.16
N ILE A 236 -22.17 -38.97 14.19
CA ILE A 236 -22.86 -38.03 15.08
C ILE A 236 -23.88 -38.81 15.91
N ILE A 237 -23.83 -38.64 17.23
CA ILE A 237 -24.81 -39.22 18.15
C ILE A 237 -25.96 -38.24 18.28
N VAL A 238 -27.15 -38.67 17.86
CA VAL A 238 -28.38 -37.88 17.92
C VAL A 238 -29.25 -38.35 19.07
N ASP A 239 -29.69 -37.40 19.90
CA ASP A 239 -30.59 -37.61 21.03
C ASP A 239 -31.94 -36.93 20.77
N THR A 240 -33.01 -37.72 20.71
CA THR A 240 -34.36 -37.24 20.42
C THR A 240 -35.25 -37.14 21.67
N ALA A 241 -34.68 -37.19 22.88
CA ALA A 241 -35.44 -37.17 24.14
C ALA A 241 -36.37 -35.95 24.26
N ALA A 242 -35.91 -34.79 23.80
CA ALA A 242 -36.63 -33.51 23.85
C ALA A 242 -37.61 -33.29 22.69
N ALA A 243 -37.71 -34.22 21.73
CA ALA A 243 -38.64 -34.09 20.61
C ALA A 243 -40.07 -34.43 21.01
N VAL A 244 -41.04 -33.72 20.43
CA VAL A 244 -42.48 -33.94 20.65
C VAL A 244 -43.17 -34.51 19.41
N VAL A 245 -42.78 -34.04 18.23
CA VAL A 245 -43.36 -34.45 16.94
C VAL A 245 -42.33 -35.14 16.05
N LYS A 246 -42.78 -36.06 15.20
CA LYS A 246 -41.95 -36.78 14.22
C LYS A 246 -41.37 -35.87 13.15
N GLN A 247 -42.11 -34.82 12.76
CA GLN A 247 -41.75 -33.87 11.72
C GLN A 247 -42.53 -32.55 11.83
N LYS A 248 -42.03 -31.50 11.17
CA LYS A 248 -42.64 -30.16 11.17
C LYS A 248 -43.75 -29.96 10.14
N VAL A 249 -43.71 -30.72 9.05
CA VAL A 249 -44.73 -30.71 8.01
C VAL A 249 -45.19 -32.14 7.79
N GLY A 250 -46.47 -32.38 8.00
CA GLY A 250 -47.12 -33.66 7.75
C GLY A 250 -48.10 -33.57 6.59
N TYR A 251 -48.20 -34.63 5.81
CA TYR A 251 -49.17 -34.76 4.73
C TYR A 251 -50.24 -35.75 5.14
N VAL A 252 -51.50 -35.38 4.93
CA VAL A 252 -52.67 -36.18 5.32
C VAL A 252 -53.61 -36.25 4.12
N GLU A 253 -54.30 -37.36 3.96
CA GLU A 253 -55.29 -37.48 2.88
C GLU A 253 -56.41 -36.44 3.08
N GLU A 254 -56.88 -35.81 2.00
CA GLU A 254 -57.95 -34.80 2.03
C GLU A 254 -59.14 -35.25 2.91
N GLY A 255 -59.50 -34.42 3.90
CA GLY A 255 -60.61 -34.66 4.82
C GLY A 255 -60.31 -35.54 6.03
N LEU A 256 -59.07 -36.04 6.20
CA LEU A 256 -58.67 -36.84 7.37
C LEU A 256 -57.94 -36.05 8.46
N ALA A 257 -57.55 -34.80 8.19
CA ALA A 257 -56.80 -34.01 9.18
C ALA A 257 -57.69 -33.67 10.40
N SER A 258 -57.28 -34.14 11.58
CA SER A 258 -57.95 -33.86 12.85
C SER A 258 -56.96 -33.90 14.01
N ASN A 259 -57.32 -33.28 15.16
CA ASN A 259 -56.48 -33.34 16.36
C ASN A 259 -56.12 -34.79 16.74
N GLN A 260 -57.07 -35.72 16.65
CA GLN A 260 -56.85 -37.13 16.95
C GLN A 260 -55.89 -37.76 15.95
N TYR A 261 -56.11 -37.54 14.65
CA TYR A 261 -55.24 -38.08 13.61
C TYR A 261 -53.80 -37.58 13.78
N VAL A 262 -53.62 -36.29 14.06
CA VAL A 262 -52.30 -35.69 14.25
C VAL A 262 -51.61 -36.27 15.49
N ASN A 263 -52.34 -36.46 16.58
CA ASN A 263 -51.81 -37.07 17.79
C ASN A 263 -51.36 -38.52 17.53
N GLU A 264 -52.18 -39.32 16.87
CA GLU A 264 -51.91 -40.74 16.61
C GLU A 264 -50.76 -40.97 15.62
N ASN A 265 -50.62 -40.12 14.61
CA ASN A 265 -49.68 -40.35 13.51
C ASN A 265 -48.38 -39.55 13.62
N PHE A 266 -48.42 -38.33 14.17
CA PHE A 266 -47.27 -37.41 14.18
C PHE A 266 -46.70 -37.12 15.57
N ALA A 267 -47.43 -37.33 16.66
CA ALA A 267 -46.83 -37.26 17.99
C ALA A 267 -45.87 -38.45 18.22
N LEU A 268 -44.77 -38.21 18.92
CA LEU A 268 -43.80 -39.26 19.25
C LEU A 268 -44.28 -40.18 20.38
N ASP A 269 -45.14 -39.67 21.27
CA ASP A 269 -45.79 -40.44 22.33
C ASP A 269 -47.28 -40.04 22.40
N PRO A 270 -48.14 -40.64 21.56
CA PRO A 270 -49.56 -40.30 21.49
C PRO A 270 -50.32 -40.53 22.80
N GLU A 271 -49.87 -41.47 23.65
CA GLU A 271 -50.53 -41.80 24.92
C GLU A 271 -50.36 -40.69 25.96
N ASN A 272 -49.20 -40.02 25.94
CA ASN A 272 -48.86 -38.92 26.85
C ASN A 272 -48.86 -37.55 26.16
N SER A 273 -49.43 -37.46 24.96
CA SER A 273 -49.54 -36.21 24.20
C SER A 273 -51.00 -35.80 23.98
N SER A 274 -51.22 -34.49 23.88
CA SER A 274 -52.48 -33.90 23.46
C SER A 274 -52.24 -32.94 22.30
N THR A 275 -53.18 -32.90 21.35
CA THR A 275 -53.05 -32.08 20.13
C THR A 275 -54.21 -31.11 20.00
N THR A 276 -53.92 -29.85 19.66
CA THR A 276 -54.90 -28.78 19.47
C THR A 276 -54.60 -27.99 18.20
N LEU A 277 -55.60 -27.76 17.35
CA LEU A 277 -55.51 -26.83 16.22
C LEU A 277 -55.36 -25.39 16.72
N VAL A 278 -54.27 -24.72 16.34
CA VAL A 278 -53.93 -23.35 16.77
C VAL A 278 -53.89 -22.34 15.62
N GLY A 279 -53.95 -22.82 14.37
CA GLY A 279 -54.02 -21.99 13.16
C GLY A 279 -54.51 -22.80 11.96
N GLU A 280 -54.60 -22.18 10.79
CA GLU A 280 -54.99 -22.87 9.55
C GLU A 280 -53.97 -23.97 9.21
N GLY A 281 -54.37 -25.22 9.33
CA GLY A 281 -53.49 -26.39 9.15
C GLY A 281 -52.37 -26.52 10.19
N VAL A 282 -52.31 -25.69 11.23
CA VAL A 282 -51.24 -25.73 12.25
C VAL A 282 -51.78 -26.28 13.56
N TYR A 283 -51.17 -27.37 14.03
CA TYR A 283 -51.51 -28.06 15.26
C TYR A 283 -50.38 -27.91 16.28
N SER A 284 -50.73 -27.64 17.53
CA SER A 284 -49.83 -27.68 18.68
C SER A 284 -49.98 -29.05 19.35
N VAL A 285 -48.87 -29.75 19.52
CA VAL A 285 -48.78 -31.03 20.25
C VAL A 285 -48.07 -30.77 21.56
N THR A 286 -48.68 -31.13 22.68
CA THR A 286 -48.12 -30.99 24.03
C THR A 286 -47.92 -32.38 24.61
N TYR A 287 -46.67 -32.74 24.86
CA TYR A 287 -46.23 -33.95 25.55
C TYR A 287 -46.03 -33.67 27.04
N VAL A 288 -46.50 -34.57 27.89
CA VAL A 288 -46.24 -34.54 29.34
C VAL A 288 -45.39 -35.75 29.70
N ASP A 289 -44.18 -35.51 30.21
CA ASP A 289 -43.32 -36.61 30.65
C ASP A 289 -43.98 -37.34 31.84
N PRO A 290 -44.25 -38.65 31.74
CA PRO A 290 -44.98 -39.37 32.77
C PRO A 290 -44.18 -39.51 34.08
N LEU A 291 -42.85 -39.38 34.03
CA LEU A 291 -41.95 -39.48 35.18
C LEU A 291 -41.64 -38.13 35.82
N THR A 292 -41.30 -37.12 35.02
CA THR A 292 -40.89 -35.80 35.53
C THR A 292 -42.05 -34.81 35.65
N GLN A 293 -43.18 -35.09 34.99
CA GLN A 293 -44.32 -34.17 34.82
C GLN A 293 -43.93 -32.86 34.10
N GLU A 294 -42.80 -32.85 33.40
CA GLU A 294 -42.42 -31.71 32.55
C GLU A 294 -43.25 -31.71 31.27
N GLU A 295 -43.74 -30.52 30.89
CA GLU A 295 -44.48 -30.33 29.65
C GLU A 295 -43.56 -29.79 28.56
N LEU A 296 -43.55 -30.46 27.42
CA LEU A 296 -42.90 -30.01 26.19
C LEU A 296 -43.97 -29.81 25.13
N SER A 297 -43.96 -28.68 24.45
CA SER A 297 -44.89 -28.42 23.34
C SER A 297 -44.15 -28.06 22.08
N ASP A 298 -44.70 -28.51 20.97
CA ASP A 298 -44.19 -28.17 19.65
C ASP A 298 -45.32 -28.09 18.60
N THR A 299 -45.05 -27.43 17.49
CA THR A 299 -46.03 -27.25 16.41
C THR A 299 -45.69 -28.06 15.17
N ILE A 300 -46.75 -28.53 14.51
CA ILE A 300 -46.72 -29.22 13.22
C ILE A 300 -47.73 -28.58 12.26
N ARG A 301 -47.32 -28.35 11.01
CA ARG A 301 -48.20 -27.97 9.91
C ARG A 301 -48.67 -29.22 9.17
N ILE A 302 -49.96 -29.33 8.95
CA ILE A 302 -50.60 -30.41 8.20
C ILE A 302 -51.13 -29.88 6.89
N GLU A 303 -50.74 -30.54 5.81
CA GLU A 303 -51.22 -30.27 4.46
C GLU A 303 -52.07 -31.44 4.00
N GLU A 304 -53.30 -31.15 3.62
CA GLU A 304 -54.18 -32.13 3.01
C GLU A 304 -53.82 -32.30 1.53
N VAL A 305 -53.57 -33.54 1.12
CA VAL A 305 -53.13 -33.91 -0.24
C VAL A 305 -53.90 -35.14 -0.73
N LYS A 306 -53.88 -35.38 -2.05
CA LYS A 306 -54.53 -36.55 -2.66
C LYS A 306 -53.63 -37.78 -2.61
N GLU A 307 -54.24 -38.96 -2.73
CA GLU A 307 -53.54 -40.25 -2.68
C GLU A 307 -52.33 -40.34 -3.64
N ASP A 308 -52.47 -39.77 -4.84
CA ASP A 308 -51.45 -39.78 -5.89
C ASP A 308 -50.60 -38.49 -5.97
N ASP A 309 -50.75 -37.55 -5.02
CA ASP A 309 -49.96 -36.33 -5.04
C ASP A 309 -48.50 -36.64 -4.72
N TRP A 310 -47.61 -36.12 -5.56
CA TRP A 310 -46.17 -36.34 -5.49
C TRP A 310 -45.44 -35.01 -5.55
N ASP A 311 -44.24 -34.92 -4.97
CA ASP A 311 -43.40 -33.73 -5.05
C ASP A 311 -41.92 -34.11 -5.00
N PHE A 312 -41.04 -33.12 -5.20
CA PHE A 312 -39.64 -33.23 -4.84
C PHE A 312 -39.51 -33.63 -3.36
N SER A 313 -38.60 -34.55 -3.06
CA SER A 313 -38.35 -34.99 -1.68
C SER A 313 -37.80 -33.86 -0.80
N ASP A 314 -37.06 -32.94 -1.43
CA ASP A 314 -36.43 -31.78 -0.84
C ASP A 314 -36.51 -30.62 -1.85
N ARG A 315 -36.58 -29.40 -1.34
CA ARG A 315 -36.75 -28.16 -2.13
C ARG A 315 -35.75 -27.11 -1.66
N PRO A 316 -34.45 -27.27 -1.94
CA PRO A 316 -33.45 -26.27 -1.57
C PRO A 316 -33.70 -24.97 -2.31
N GLU A 317 -33.64 -23.85 -1.59
CA GLU A 317 -33.65 -22.51 -2.21
C GLU A 317 -32.28 -22.15 -2.80
N ILE A 318 -31.21 -22.62 -2.14
CA ILE A 318 -29.83 -22.31 -2.48
C ILE A 318 -29.01 -23.60 -2.54
N LEU A 319 -28.18 -23.73 -3.57
CA LEU A 319 -27.10 -24.71 -3.66
C LEU A 319 -25.76 -23.99 -3.88
N TYR A 320 -24.65 -24.68 -3.64
CA TYR A 320 -23.32 -24.10 -3.72
C TYR A 320 -22.44 -24.92 -4.66
N THR A 321 -21.67 -24.25 -5.52
CA THR A 321 -20.52 -24.90 -6.18
C THR A 321 -19.52 -25.37 -5.13
N ASN A 322 -18.68 -26.38 -5.43
CA ASN A 322 -17.62 -26.84 -4.53
C ASN A 322 -18.09 -27.32 -3.13
N ASN A 323 -19.35 -27.74 -2.98
CA ASN A 323 -19.92 -28.11 -1.67
C ASN A 323 -20.44 -29.56 -1.57
N GLY A 324 -20.25 -30.36 -2.63
CA GLY A 324 -20.74 -31.74 -2.73
C GLY A 324 -22.04 -31.89 -3.54
N PRO A 325 -22.47 -33.13 -3.85
CA PRO A 325 -23.67 -33.40 -4.63
C PRO A 325 -24.96 -33.09 -3.85
N HIS A 326 -26.01 -32.70 -4.57
CA HIS A 326 -27.40 -32.73 -4.10
C HIS A 326 -28.16 -33.83 -4.86
N PHE A 327 -28.88 -34.70 -4.17
CA PHE A 327 -29.60 -35.81 -4.80
C PHE A 327 -31.06 -35.43 -5.09
N LEU A 328 -31.41 -35.38 -6.37
CA LEU A 328 -32.77 -35.14 -6.82
C LEU A 328 -33.60 -36.42 -6.70
N LYS A 329 -34.73 -36.31 -6.02
CA LYS A 329 -35.69 -37.41 -5.85
C LYS A 329 -37.10 -36.87 -5.76
N ALA A 330 -38.06 -37.65 -6.25
CA ALA A 330 -39.47 -37.38 -6.11
C ALA A 330 -40.12 -38.46 -5.24
N VAL A 331 -41.09 -38.06 -4.42
CA VAL A 331 -41.78 -38.94 -3.47
C VAL A 331 -43.28 -38.74 -3.53
N ASN A 332 -44.05 -39.79 -3.23
CA ASN A 332 -45.46 -39.64 -2.88
C ASN A 332 -45.57 -38.81 -1.59
N LEU A 333 -46.44 -37.80 -1.52
CA LEU A 333 -46.51 -36.93 -0.35
C LEU A 333 -47.06 -37.65 0.89
N LEU A 334 -48.00 -38.59 0.73
CA LEU A 334 -48.56 -39.36 1.84
C LEU A 334 -47.62 -40.45 2.34
N THR A 335 -47.16 -41.34 1.44
CA THR A 335 -46.36 -42.50 1.86
C THR A 335 -44.87 -42.18 2.02
N ARG A 336 -44.41 -41.09 1.39
CA ARG A 336 -42.99 -40.72 1.26
C ARG A 336 -42.16 -41.72 0.46
N ASP A 337 -42.81 -42.67 -0.21
CA ASP A 337 -42.13 -43.64 -1.06
C ASP A 337 -41.57 -42.98 -2.32
N PRO A 338 -40.39 -43.42 -2.80
CA PRO A 338 -39.81 -42.94 -4.05
C PRO A 338 -40.71 -43.17 -5.25
N GLN A 339 -40.78 -42.20 -6.16
CA GLN A 339 -41.40 -42.37 -7.47
C GLN A 339 -40.34 -42.82 -8.49
N GLU A 340 -40.37 -44.09 -8.91
CA GLU A 340 -39.30 -44.72 -9.71
C GLU A 340 -39.29 -44.34 -11.21
N ASP A 341 -40.28 -43.58 -11.71
CA ASP A 341 -40.40 -43.17 -13.13
C ASP A 341 -40.34 -41.65 -13.33
N VAL A 342 -39.66 -40.91 -12.46
CA VAL A 342 -39.52 -39.45 -12.59
C VAL A 342 -38.27 -39.10 -13.39
N THR A 343 -38.44 -38.29 -14.43
CA THR A 343 -37.32 -37.73 -15.20
C THR A 343 -37.09 -36.28 -14.79
N PHE A 344 -35.85 -35.94 -14.47
CA PHE A 344 -35.42 -34.58 -14.17
C PHE A 344 -34.73 -33.96 -15.38
N THR A 345 -35.07 -32.72 -15.69
CA THR A 345 -34.44 -31.92 -16.73
C THR A 345 -34.03 -30.56 -16.20
N LEU A 346 -32.83 -30.12 -16.57
CA LEU A 346 -32.30 -28.81 -16.26
C LEU A 346 -32.59 -27.86 -17.43
N ASP A 347 -32.96 -26.62 -17.13
CA ASP A 347 -33.13 -25.59 -18.17
C ASP A 347 -31.79 -25.09 -18.73
N ASP A 348 -30.72 -25.09 -17.91
CA ASP A 348 -29.34 -24.86 -18.32
C ASP A 348 -28.39 -25.96 -17.79
N SER A 349 -28.00 -26.88 -18.66
CA SER A 349 -27.08 -27.97 -18.33
C SER A 349 -25.63 -27.53 -18.08
N SER A 350 -25.27 -26.27 -18.35
CA SER A 350 -23.93 -25.74 -18.04
C SER A 350 -23.78 -25.32 -16.57
N MET A 351 -24.89 -25.23 -15.83
CA MET A 351 -24.90 -24.80 -14.44
C MET A 351 -24.61 -25.92 -13.44
N ALA A 352 -24.92 -27.17 -13.80
CA ALA A 352 -24.73 -28.33 -12.94
C ALA A 352 -24.56 -29.61 -13.76
N ASP A 353 -23.69 -30.49 -13.28
CA ASP A 353 -23.57 -31.85 -13.80
C ASP A 353 -24.63 -32.74 -13.13
N TYR A 354 -25.47 -33.40 -13.94
CA TYR A 354 -26.54 -34.26 -13.46
C TYR A 354 -26.36 -35.71 -13.93
N GLU A 355 -26.30 -36.64 -12.98
CA GLU A 355 -26.18 -38.08 -13.23
C GLU A 355 -27.53 -38.79 -13.04
N ASN A 356 -28.09 -39.30 -14.14
CA ASN A 356 -29.41 -39.95 -14.15
C ASN A 356 -29.50 -41.20 -13.28
N GLU A 357 -28.41 -41.97 -13.14
CA GLU A 357 -28.43 -43.26 -12.42
C GLU A 357 -28.52 -43.08 -10.90
N THR A 358 -27.85 -42.07 -10.38
CA THR A 358 -27.76 -41.80 -8.93
C THR A 358 -28.70 -40.67 -8.48
N GLY A 359 -29.16 -39.83 -9.42
CA GLY A 359 -29.88 -38.60 -9.14
C GLY A 359 -28.98 -37.47 -8.64
N ALA A 360 -27.65 -37.63 -8.68
CA ALA A 360 -26.70 -36.63 -8.20
C ALA A 360 -26.67 -35.40 -9.11
N LEU A 361 -26.91 -34.24 -8.53
CA LEU A 361 -26.78 -32.92 -9.12
C LEU A 361 -25.60 -32.20 -8.47
N VAL A 362 -24.55 -31.91 -9.24
CA VAL A 362 -23.35 -31.22 -8.76
C VAL A 362 -23.32 -29.81 -9.36
N PRO A 363 -23.53 -28.75 -8.56
CA PRO A 363 -23.44 -27.39 -9.07
C PRO A 363 -22.03 -27.05 -9.56
N VAL A 364 -21.93 -26.53 -10.80
CA VAL A 364 -20.67 -26.19 -11.47
C VAL A 364 -20.50 -24.67 -11.62
N LYS A 365 -21.61 -23.94 -11.79
CA LYS A 365 -21.60 -22.50 -12.07
C LYS A 365 -22.74 -21.77 -11.35
N ALA A 366 -22.45 -20.59 -10.80
CA ALA A 366 -23.45 -19.76 -10.12
C ALA A 366 -24.49 -19.13 -11.06
N GLY A 367 -25.67 -18.86 -10.51
CA GLY A 367 -26.82 -18.26 -11.18
C GLY A 367 -28.15 -18.87 -10.72
N ILE A 368 -29.19 -18.82 -11.56
CA ILE A 368 -30.51 -19.38 -11.25
C ILE A 368 -30.75 -20.60 -12.14
N LEU A 369 -30.97 -21.77 -11.53
CA LEU A 369 -31.26 -23.03 -12.19
C LEU A 369 -32.74 -23.39 -11.97
N ASN A 370 -33.46 -23.73 -13.04
CA ASN A 370 -34.80 -24.32 -12.93
C ASN A 370 -34.75 -25.81 -13.26
N ILE A 371 -35.20 -26.62 -12.32
CA ILE A 371 -35.23 -28.07 -12.41
C ILE A 371 -36.68 -28.50 -12.62
N THR A 372 -36.97 -29.17 -13.73
CA THR A 372 -38.30 -29.73 -14.01
C THR A 372 -38.29 -31.23 -13.77
N ALA A 373 -39.18 -31.68 -12.89
CA ALA A 373 -39.50 -33.09 -12.68
C ALA A 373 -40.76 -33.44 -13.46
N LYS A 374 -40.71 -34.52 -14.23
CA LYS A 374 -41.85 -35.03 -15.00
C LYS A 374 -42.20 -36.43 -14.55
N TYR A 375 -43.46 -36.63 -14.18
CA TYR A 375 -44.03 -37.91 -13.79
C TYR A 375 -45.44 -38.05 -14.37
N LYS A 376 -45.70 -39.15 -15.09
CA LYS A 376 -46.95 -39.37 -15.83
C LYS A 376 -47.27 -38.15 -16.73
N ASN A 377 -48.44 -37.52 -16.53
CA ASN A 377 -48.89 -36.33 -17.28
C ASN A 377 -48.73 -35.02 -16.47
N THR A 378 -47.95 -35.05 -15.39
CA THR A 378 -47.76 -33.90 -14.48
C THR A 378 -46.30 -33.47 -14.47
N GLU A 379 -46.08 -32.15 -14.44
CA GLU A 379 -44.76 -31.53 -14.36
C GLU A 379 -44.72 -30.61 -13.15
N LYS A 380 -43.63 -30.67 -12.39
CA LYS A 380 -43.35 -29.77 -11.27
C LYS A 380 -41.98 -29.14 -11.48
N SER A 381 -41.84 -27.87 -11.16
CA SER A 381 -40.58 -27.14 -11.28
C SER A 381 -40.09 -26.68 -9.92
N LEU A 382 -38.78 -26.74 -9.74
CA LEU A 382 -38.04 -26.23 -8.58
C LEU A 382 -37.04 -25.18 -9.08
N LYS A 383 -37.15 -23.96 -8.56
CA LYS A 383 -36.20 -22.88 -8.83
C LYS A 383 -35.16 -22.86 -7.72
N VAL A 384 -33.88 -22.97 -8.09
CA VAL A 384 -32.75 -23.00 -7.16
C VAL A 384 -31.78 -21.88 -7.53
N THR A 385 -31.27 -21.16 -6.53
CA THR A 385 -30.16 -20.22 -6.72
C THR A 385 -28.86 -20.93 -6.43
N ILE A 386 -27.95 -21.00 -7.41
CA ILE A 386 -26.60 -21.52 -7.22
C ILE A 386 -25.67 -20.36 -6.84
N ARG A 387 -25.04 -20.44 -5.67
CA ARG A 387 -23.99 -19.54 -5.20
C ARG A 387 -22.63 -20.22 -5.31
N GLU A 388 -21.55 -19.47 -5.23
CA GLU A 388 -20.20 -20.02 -5.23
C GLU A 388 -19.68 -20.25 -3.82
N LYS A 389 -19.07 -21.41 -3.57
CA LYS A 389 -18.12 -21.56 -2.46
C LYS A 389 -16.72 -21.39 -3.04
N VAL A 390 -16.25 -20.15 -3.00
CA VAL A 390 -14.94 -19.79 -3.53
C VAL A 390 -13.82 -20.36 -2.67
N SER A 391 -12.70 -20.71 -3.31
CA SER A 391 -11.51 -21.18 -2.58
C SER A 391 -10.77 -20.02 -1.88
N SER A 392 -10.78 -18.82 -2.46
CA SER A 392 -10.29 -17.60 -1.84
C SER A 392 -11.07 -16.41 -2.42
N PHE A 393 -11.03 -15.27 -1.74
CA PHE A 393 -11.49 -13.99 -2.24
C PHE A 393 -10.58 -12.89 -1.70
N GLU A 394 -10.63 -11.70 -2.29
CA GLU A 394 -9.82 -10.57 -1.88
C GLU A 394 -10.70 -9.35 -1.59
N LEU A 395 -10.29 -8.57 -0.58
CA LEU A 395 -10.85 -7.25 -0.31
C LEU A 395 -10.29 -6.24 -1.31
N MET A 396 -10.95 -5.10 -1.48
CA MET A 396 -10.41 -4.03 -2.32
C MET A 396 -9.05 -3.48 -1.82
N LEU A 397 -8.76 -3.63 -0.52
CA LEU A 397 -7.48 -3.29 0.10
C LEU A 397 -6.91 -4.54 0.78
N GLY A 398 -5.69 -4.92 0.42
CA GLY A 398 -4.96 -6.04 0.98
C GLY A 398 -3.89 -5.60 2.00
N SER A 399 -3.25 -6.58 2.63
CA SER A 399 -2.14 -6.37 3.56
C SER A 399 -0.93 -5.69 2.90
N GLU A 400 -0.70 -5.93 1.61
CA GLU A 400 0.33 -5.23 0.83
C GLU A 400 0.03 -3.73 0.65
N ASP A 401 -1.24 -3.34 0.70
CA ASP A 401 -1.68 -1.94 0.55
C ASP A 401 -1.55 -1.14 1.86
N ALA A 402 -1.18 -1.79 2.98
CA ALA A 402 -1.03 -1.19 4.30
C ALA A 402 0.42 -0.78 4.64
N LYS A 403 1.41 -1.23 3.86
CA LYS A 403 2.85 -1.05 4.14
C LYS A 403 3.55 -0.31 3.00
N LEU A 404 3.64 1.02 3.12
CA LEU A 404 4.36 1.89 2.18
C LEU A 404 5.09 3.01 2.96
N GLY A 405 6.14 3.58 2.36
CA GLY A 405 6.95 4.65 2.92
C GLY A 405 8.15 4.18 3.75
N ILE A 406 8.68 5.04 4.62
CA ILE A 406 9.82 4.73 5.52
C ILE A 406 9.35 4.09 6.83
N GLN A 407 8.17 4.46 7.31
CA GLN A 407 7.50 3.84 8.45
C GLN A 407 6.77 2.54 8.07
N LEU A 408 6.56 2.27 6.77
CA LEU A 408 5.83 1.10 6.27
C LEU A 408 4.46 0.94 6.94
N THR A 409 3.77 2.05 7.15
CA THR A 409 2.47 2.10 7.83
C THR A 409 1.56 3.05 7.10
N ARG A 410 0.36 2.59 6.77
CA ARG A 410 -0.72 3.42 6.22
C ARG A 410 -1.65 3.92 7.32
N LYS A 411 -1.91 5.22 7.33
CA LYS A 411 -2.92 5.90 8.15
C LYS A 411 -4.07 6.46 7.29
N TRP A 412 -5.19 6.75 7.95
CA TRP A 412 -6.42 7.23 7.33
C TRP A 412 -6.94 8.48 8.02
N GLY A 413 -7.31 9.49 7.24
CA GLY A 413 -8.08 10.63 7.72
C GLY A 413 -9.52 10.25 8.06
N ASN A 414 -10.26 11.15 8.68
CA ASN A 414 -11.65 10.92 9.09
C ASN A 414 -12.67 11.31 8.02
N TYR A 415 -12.26 12.09 7.01
CA TYR A 415 -13.15 12.59 5.97
C TYR A 415 -12.67 12.27 4.56
N TRP A 416 -13.59 12.36 3.62
CA TRP A 416 -13.45 12.24 2.17
C TRP A 416 -14.25 13.35 1.50
N PHE A 417 -13.92 13.68 0.26
CA PHE A 417 -14.81 14.44 -0.60
C PHE A 417 -15.82 13.49 -1.25
N ASP A 418 -17.11 13.86 -1.23
CA ASP A 418 -18.16 13.15 -1.98
C ASP A 418 -18.23 13.58 -3.45
N GLU A 419 -19.22 13.08 -4.20
CA GLU A 419 -19.38 13.38 -5.63
C GLU A 419 -19.72 14.86 -5.89
N GLU A 420 -20.26 15.55 -4.90
CA GLU A 420 -20.58 16.97 -4.91
C GLU A 420 -19.41 17.86 -4.45
N GLY A 421 -18.33 17.27 -3.92
CA GLY A 421 -17.17 17.98 -3.38
C GLY A 421 -17.34 18.43 -1.93
N GLU A 422 -18.36 17.94 -1.23
CA GLU A 422 -18.59 18.20 0.19
C GLU A 422 -17.86 17.14 1.05
N LEU A 423 -17.55 17.49 2.30
CA LEU A 423 -16.88 16.57 3.21
C LEU A 423 -17.87 15.56 3.82
N THR A 424 -17.53 14.27 3.69
CA THR A 424 -18.24 13.15 4.30
C THR A 424 -17.28 12.28 5.11
N ASN A 425 -17.77 11.63 6.16
CA ASN A 425 -17.02 10.64 6.94
C ASN A 425 -17.32 9.20 6.51
N LYS A 426 -17.88 9.01 5.31
CA LYS A 426 -18.27 7.72 4.75
C LYS A 426 -17.31 7.26 3.65
N PHE A 427 -17.02 5.97 3.60
CA PHE A 427 -16.17 5.34 2.59
C PHE A 427 -16.78 4.03 2.08
N ASN A 428 -16.82 3.87 0.76
CA ASN A 428 -17.28 2.62 0.13
C ASN A 428 -16.16 1.58 0.19
N PHE A 429 -16.41 0.49 0.90
CA PHE A 429 -15.48 -0.63 1.05
C PHE A 429 -16.14 -1.94 0.61
N GLY A 430 -15.35 -2.95 0.27
CA GLY A 430 -15.94 -4.20 -0.18
C GLY A 430 -14.94 -5.20 -0.74
N LEU A 431 -15.49 -6.14 -1.51
CA LEU A 431 -14.71 -7.17 -2.19
C LEU A 431 -14.07 -6.59 -3.46
N TYR A 432 -12.92 -7.13 -3.85
CA TYR A 432 -12.28 -6.81 -5.12
C TYR A 432 -13.15 -7.25 -6.31
N ASN A 433 -13.67 -8.47 -6.25
CA ASN A 433 -14.62 -8.99 -7.24
C ASN A 433 -16.06 -8.54 -6.90
N LYS A 434 -16.68 -7.81 -7.82
CA LYS A 434 -18.04 -7.25 -7.67
C LYS A 434 -19.16 -8.15 -8.20
N ALA A 435 -18.86 -9.37 -8.65
CA ALA A 435 -19.81 -10.24 -9.34
C ALA A 435 -20.95 -10.80 -8.46
N ASN A 436 -20.93 -10.53 -7.14
CA ASN A 436 -21.94 -10.98 -6.17
C ASN A 436 -22.35 -12.45 -6.37
N LEU A 437 -21.36 -13.35 -6.44
CA LEU A 437 -21.56 -14.78 -6.75
C LEU A 437 -21.60 -15.68 -5.50
N PHE A 438 -20.99 -15.24 -4.41
CA PHE A 438 -20.91 -15.92 -3.11
C PHE A 438 -21.40 -14.99 -2.01
N ASP A 439 -21.46 -15.43 -0.75
CA ASP A 439 -21.98 -14.62 0.36
C ASP A 439 -20.91 -14.36 1.42
N VAL A 440 -20.85 -13.14 1.94
CA VAL A 440 -19.95 -12.75 3.03
C VAL A 440 -20.70 -12.03 4.14
N VAL A 441 -20.20 -12.14 5.36
CA VAL A 441 -20.62 -11.29 6.49
C VAL A 441 -19.48 -10.41 6.93
N TRP A 442 -19.79 -9.12 7.05
CA TRP A 442 -18.88 -8.07 7.46
C TRP A 442 -18.90 -7.87 8.97
N ASN A 443 -17.74 -7.59 9.55
CA ASN A 443 -17.59 -7.28 10.97
C ASN A 443 -16.51 -6.21 11.19
N SER A 444 -16.70 -5.39 12.21
CA SER A 444 -15.75 -4.37 12.69
C SER A 444 -15.24 -4.78 14.07
N SER A 445 -13.92 -4.78 14.28
CA SER A 445 -13.36 -5.08 15.60
C SER A 445 -13.64 -3.99 16.63
N ASN A 446 -13.88 -2.74 16.17
CA ASN A 446 -14.25 -1.62 17.01
C ASN A 446 -15.30 -0.73 16.31
N PRO A 447 -16.61 -1.01 16.51
CA PRO A 447 -17.71 -0.26 15.91
C PRO A 447 -17.77 1.21 16.33
N ASP A 448 -17.19 1.59 17.47
CA ASP A 448 -17.15 2.98 17.95
C ASP A 448 -16.15 3.84 17.15
N VAL A 449 -15.19 3.20 16.47
CA VAL A 449 -14.22 3.86 15.57
C VAL A 449 -14.74 3.82 14.14
N ILE A 450 -15.15 2.63 13.66
CA ILE A 450 -15.70 2.44 12.31
C ILE A 450 -16.93 1.54 12.38
N SER A 451 -18.08 2.09 12.04
CA SER A 451 -19.34 1.33 11.91
C SER A 451 -19.58 0.90 10.47
N ILE A 452 -20.28 -0.23 10.29
CA ILE A 452 -20.54 -0.84 8.97
C ILE A 452 -22.04 -0.74 8.64
N GLU A 453 -22.36 -0.22 7.45
CA GLU A 453 -23.70 -0.23 6.86
C GLU A 453 -23.67 -1.12 5.60
N ASN A 454 -24.55 -2.12 5.52
CA ASN A 454 -24.65 -2.97 4.32
C ASN A 454 -25.37 -2.24 3.18
N VAL A 455 -24.89 -2.39 1.96
CA VAL A 455 -25.54 -1.84 0.77
C VAL A 455 -26.47 -2.89 0.15
N GLU A 456 -27.77 -2.59 0.10
CA GLU A 456 -28.78 -3.52 -0.43
C GLU A 456 -28.45 -3.99 -1.86
N GLY A 457 -28.54 -5.31 -2.09
CA GLY A 457 -28.34 -5.91 -3.40
C GLY A 457 -26.88 -6.07 -3.85
N THR A 458 -25.91 -5.69 -3.01
CA THR A 458 -24.47 -5.81 -3.31
C THR A 458 -23.72 -6.54 -2.19
N GLN A 459 -22.43 -6.80 -2.39
CA GLN A 459 -21.54 -7.32 -1.34
C GLN A 459 -20.71 -6.24 -0.66
N ASP A 460 -20.90 -4.99 -1.08
CA ASP A 460 -20.16 -3.85 -0.58
C ASP A 460 -20.81 -3.29 0.68
N VAL A 461 -20.01 -2.56 1.44
CA VAL A 461 -20.41 -1.89 2.68
C VAL A 461 -19.98 -0.43 2.64
N VAL A 462 -20.75 0.39 3.33
CA VAL A 462 -20.36 1.76 3.64
C VAL A 462 -19.78 1.77 5.04
N LEU A 463 -18.53 2.20 5.17
CA LEU A 463 -17.87 2.42 6.44
C LEU A 463 -18.09 3.87 6.87
N THR A 464 -18.52 4.09 8.10
CA THR A 464 -18.65 5.43 8.69
C THR A 464 -17.60 5.60 9.79
N PHE A 465 -16.79 6.65 9.69
CA PHE A 465 -15.65 6.92 10.56
C PHE A 465 -16.01 7.93 11.65
N SER A 466 -15.76 7.58 12.91
CA SER A 466 -16.01 8.46 14.06
C SER A 466 -14.83 9.40 14.32
N GLU A 467 -15.10 10.66 14.64
CA GLU A 467 -14.07 11.62 15.09
C GLU A 467 -13.40 11.18 16.40
N ASP A 468 -14.17 10.56 17.31
CA ASP A 468 -13.65 9.98 18.56
C ASP A 468 -12.70 8.80 18.30
N GLY A 469 -12.66 8.29 17.07
CA GLY A 469 -11.75 7.25 16.60
C GLY A 469 -10.33 7.73 16.27
N ALA A 470 -10.05 9.04 16.33
CA ALA A 470 -8.72 9.57 16.04
C ALA A 470 -7.63 8.93 16.94
N GLY A 471 -6.52 8.51 16.32
CA GLY A 471 -5.40 7.82 16.96
C GLY A 471 -5.66 6.35 17.33
N LEU A 472 -6.85 5.81 17.02
CA LEU A 472 -7.19 4.39 17.23
C LEU A 472 -7.12 3.60 15.91
N SER A 473 -7.38 2.30 15.98
CA SER A 473 -7.55 1.45 14.81
C SER A 473 -8.80 0.57 14.90
N SER A 474 -9.29 0.14 13.73
CA SER A 474 -10.33 -0.87 13.63
C SER A 474 -10.05 -1.81 12.46
N VAL A 475 -10.23 -3.10 12.69
CA VAL A 475 -10.08 -4.16 11.70
C VAL A 475 -11.44 -4.44 11.09
N ILE A 476 -11.57 -4.23 9.79
CA ILE A 476 -12.75 -4.60 9.02
C ILE A 476 -12.50 -5.97 8.38
N SER A 477 -13.38 -6.92 8.67
CA SER A 477 -13.26 -8.31 8.20
C SER A 477 -14.49 -8.76 7.43
N ALA A 478 -14.28 -9.60 6.41
CA ALA A 478 -15.33 -10.34 5.73
C ALA A 478 -15.09 -11.84 5.93
N ASP A 479 -16.13 -12.55 6.35
CA ASP A 479 -16.16 -14.01 6.51
C ASP A 479 -17.02 -14.63 5.40
N LEU A 480 -16.50 -15.61 4.64
CA LEU A 480 -17.30 -16.37 3.67
C LEU A 480 -18.39 -17.17 4.40
N ILE A 481 -19.61 -17.14 3.89
CA ILE A 481 -20.74 -17.88 4.43
C ILE A 481 -21.25 -18.93 3.43
N VAL A 482 -21.47 -20.14 3.93
CA VAL A 482 -22.14 -21.24 3.21
C VAL A 482 -23.15 -21.88 4.15
N ASN A 483 -24.42 -21.94 3.73
CA ASN A 483 -25.52 -22.46 4.57
C ASN A 483 -25.58 -21.76 5.94
N ASN A 484 -25.44 -20.42 5.96
CA ASN A 484 -25.33 -19.57 7.16
C ASN A 484 -24.11 -19.83 8.06
N ARG A 485 -23.28 -20.85 7.79
CA ARG A 485 -22.05 -21.12 8.53
C ARG A 485 -20.87 -20.35 7.94
N LYS A 486 -20.08 -19.71 8.81
CA LYS A 486 -18.77 -19.15 8.44
C LYS A 486 -17.83 -20.28 8.04
N VAL A 487 -17.24 -20.21 6.85
CA VAL A 487 -16.28 -21.22 6.39
C VAL A 487 -14.95 -21.01 7.11
N PRO A 488 -14.45 -21.99 7.89
CA PRO A 488 -13.22 -21.83 8.65
C PRO A 488 -12.03 -21.44 7.76
N GLY A 489 -11.30 -20.40 8.18
CA GLY A 489 -10.10 -19.94 7.49
C GLY A 489 -10.32 -19.19 6.17
N LEU A 490 -11.58 -18.95 5.78
CA LEU A 490 -11.93 -18.04 4.67
C LEU A 490 -12.44 -16.71 5.21
N ARG A 491 -11.54 -16.06 5.97
CA ARG A 491 -11.69 -14.70 6.48
C ARG A 491 -10.62 -13.82 5.86
N LYS A 492 -11.03 -12.64 5.40
CA LYS A 492 -10.10 -11.57 4.98
C LYS A 492 -10.34 -10.33 5.80
N SER A 493 -9.27 -9.58 6.07
CA SER A 493 -9.35 -8.38 6.91
C SER A 493 -8.36 -7.32 6.49
N PHE A 494 -8.72 -6.07 6.75
CA PHE A 494 -7.86 -4.90 6.59
C PHE A 494 -7.96 -4.02 7.84
N GLU A 495 -6.81 -3.58 8.36
CA GLU A 495 -6.74 -2.68 9.51
C GLU A 495 -6.71 -1.22 9.05
N PHE A 496 -7.69 -0.43 9.47
CA PHE A 496 -7.68 1.01 9.32
C PHE A 496 -7.05 1.64 10.56
N LYS A 497 -5.85 2.21 10.42
CA LYS A 497 -5.20 3.02 11.47
C LYS A 497 -5.53 4.50 11.24
N MET A 498 -6.19 5.13 12.19
CA MET A 498 -6.61 6.53 12.05
C MET A 498 -5.46 7.51 12.29
N MET A 499 -5.54 8.69 11.69
CA MET A 499 -4.70 9.83 12.05
C MET A 499 -4.93 10.23 13.51
N ASP A 500 -3.90 10.80 14.14
CA ASP A 500 -3.92 11.11 15.59
C ASP A 500 -4.89 12.25 15.94
N THR A 501 -5.33 13.01 14.93
CA THR A 501 -6.32 14.08 15.02
C THR A 501 -7.36 13.92 13.91
N PRO A 502 -8.62 14.35 14.13
CA PRO A 502 -9.71 14.11 13.19
C PRO A 502 -9.70 15.07 11.99
N ASP A 503 -8.85 16.10 11.99
CA ASP A 503 -8.80 17.17 10.99
C ASP A 503 -8.10 16.78 9.67
N TYR A 504 -7.96 15.47 9.39
CA TYR A 504 -7.37 14.96 8.16
C TYR A 504 -8.42 14.47 7.17
N VAL A 505 -8.27 14.90 5.91
CA VAL A 505 -9.08 14.45 4.78
C VAL A 505 -8.25 13.49 3.93
N ASN A 506 -8.84 12.37 3.54
CA ASN A 506 -8.24 11.41 2.63
C ASN A 506 -8.28 11.94 1.20
N VAL A 507 -7.11 11.98 0.55
CA VAL A 507 -6.93 12.59 -0.77
C VAL A 507 -6.42 11.57 -1.78
N TYR A 508 -7.06 11.51 -2.94
CA TYR A 508 -6.78 10.59 -4.04
C TYR A 508 -6.30 11.27 -5.32
N ASN A 509 -6.46 12.59 -5.45
CA ASN A 509 -6.06 13.32 -6.64
C ASN A 509 -5.69 14.79 -6.37
N PHE A 510 -5.19 15.47 -7.41
CA PHE A 510 -4.71 16.84 -7.30
C PHE A 510 -5.85 17.88 -7.12
N GLU A 511 -7.07 17.59 -7.59
CA GLU A 511 -8.20 18.50 -7.45
C GLU A 511 -8.61 18.61 -5.97
N GLU A 512 -8.70 17.49 -5.27
CA GLU A 512 -8.96 17.44 -3.83
C GLU A 512 -7.87 18.16 -3.01
N MET A 513 -6.59 18.09 -3.42
CA MET A 513 -5.54 18.90 -2.80
C MET A 513 -5.79 20.40 -2.96
N LYS A 514 -6.32 20.86 -4.10
CA LYS A 514 -6.64 22.28 -4.33
C LYS A 514 -7.80 22.74 -3.46
N GLU A 515 -8.82 21.90 -3.28
CA GLU A 515 -9.95 22.19 -2.37
C GLU A 515 -9.45 22.40 -0.93
N LEU A 516 -8.59 21.50 -0.42
CA LEU A 516 -7.98 21.68 0.90
C LEU A 516 -7.10 22.93 0.98
N ALA A 517 -6.35 23.21 -0.09
CA ALA A 517 -5.52 24.40 -0.20
C ALA A 517 -6.33 25.68 -0.39
N PHE A 518 -7.65 25.63 -0.60
CA PHE A 518 -8.49 26.81 -0.73
C PHE A 518 -8.77 27.45 0.63
N ASP A 519 -9.37 26.69 1.55
CA ASP A 519 -9.70 27.17 2.90
C ASP A 519 -8.59 26.96 3.92
N GLU A 520 -7.71 25.98 3.71
CA GLU A 520 -6.56 25.65 4.59
C GLU A 520 -6.94 25.33 6.04
N ILE A 521 -8.17 24.86 6.24
CA ILE A 521 -8.75 24.47 7.54
C ILE A 521 -8.31 23.05 7.92
N TYR A 522 -8.41 22.12 6.97
CA TYR A 522 -8.08 20.70 7.16
C TYR A 522 -6.70 20.34 6.62
N ASN A 523 -6.15 19.23 7.12
CA ASN A 523 -4.90 18.64 6.66
C ASN A 523 -5.15 17.51 5.66
N ALA A 524 -4.12 17.14 4.89
CA ALA A 524 -4.22 16.12 3.86
C ALA A 524 -3.61 14.78 4.33
N CYS A 525 -4.30 13.67 4.04
CA CYS A 525 -3.80 12.31 4.18
C CYS A 525 -3.88 11.63 2.80
N LEU A 526 -2.75 11.42 2.14
CA LEU A 526 -2.74 10.88 0.78
C LEU A 526 -3.09 9.40 0.79
N GLN A 527 -3.95 8.98 -0.13
CA GLN A 527 -4.36 7.58 -0.32
C GLN A 527 -3.96 7.02 -1.70
N SER A 528 -3.26 7.83 -2.51
CA SER A 528 -2.71 7.49 -3.82
C SER A 528 -1.58 8.45 -4.21
N ASP A 529 -0.84 8.11 -5.27
CA ASP A 529 0.08 9.04 -5.92
C ASP A 529 -0.70 10.22 -6.55
N ILE A 530 -0.23 11.44 -6.32
CA ILE A 530 -0.85 12.69 -6.76
C ILE A 530 -0.05 13.28 -7.92
N MET A 531 -0.69 13.39 -9.09
CA MET A 531 -0.10 14.00 -10.28
C MET A 531 -0.49 15.47 -10.35
N ALA A 532 0.44 16.37 -10.01
CA ALA A 532 0.20 17.80 -9.98
C ALA A 532 0.32 18.42 -11.38
N THR A 533 -0.77 19.03 -11.85
CA THR A 533 -0.81 19.71 -13.15
C THR A 533 -0.40 21.18 -13.07
N HIS A 534 -0.51 21.79 -11.88
CA HIS A 534 -0.19 23.19 -11.58
C HIS A 534 0.48 23.29 -10.21
N VAL A 535 0.99 24.47 -9.87
CA VAL A 535 1.54 24.73 -8.53
C VAL A 535 0.42 24.75 -7.50
N LEU A 536 0.55 23.92 -6.46
CA LEU A 536 -0.31 23.99 -5.29
C LEU A 536 0.18 25.11 -4.38
N SER A 537 -0.57 26.20 -4.33
CA SER A 537 -0.14 27.43 -3.67
C SER A 537 -1.01 27.75 -2.46
N MET A 538 -0.39 27.98 -1.31
CA MET A 538 -1.07 28.23 -0.02
C MET A 538 -0.57 29.51 0.66
N ASN A 539 -1.44 30.16 1.43
CA ASN A 539 -1.14 31.39 2.17
C ASN A 539 -0.66 31.09 3.61
N VAL A 540 -1.45 30.30 4.36
CA VAL A 540 -1.09 29.79 5.69
C VAL A 540 -0.46 28.41 5.53
N GLY A 541 -1.03 27.50 4.75
CA GLY A 541 -0.52 26.15 4.53
C GLY A 541 -1.22 25.08 5.36
N ILE A 542 -1.13 23.82 4.92
CA ILE A 542 -1.72 22.64 5.57
C ILE A 542 -0.64 21.60 5.86
N SER A 543 -0.83 20.78 6.90
CA SER A 543 0.02 19.59 7.12
C SER A 543 -0.36 18.48 6.15
N ILE A 544 0.60 17.62 5.80
CA ILE A 544 0.41 16.54 4.84
C ILE A 544 1.03 15.26 5.40
N PHE A 545 0.21 14.22 5.53
CA PHE A 545 0.65 12.85 5.76
C PHE A 545 0.58 12.07 4.45
N GLY A 546 1.73 11.63 3.94
CA GLY A 546 1.84 11.10 2.60
C GLY A 546 1.58 9.60 2.44
N ASN A 547 1.55 8.81 3.53
CA ASN A 547 1.44 7.33 3.48
C ASN A 547 2.47 6.64 2.56
N GLY A 548 3.58 7.30 2.28
CA GLY A 548 4.61 6.88 1.34
C GLY A 548 4.24 7.10 -0.12
N PHE A 549 3.10 7.71 -0.46
CA PHE A 549 2.72 8.03 -1.83
C PHE A 549 3.56 9.18 -2.40
N LEU A 550 3.60 9.26 -3.72
CA LEU A 550 4.33 10.26 -4.49
C LEU A 550 3.43 11.46 -4.80
N PHE A 551 3.89 12.65 -4.46
CA PHE A 551 3.40 13.90 -5.07
C PHE A 551 4.34 14.28 -6.22
N ASP A 552 3.86 14.17 -7.45
CA ASP A 552 4.65 14.37 -8.65
C ASP A 552 4.29 15.66 -9.41
N GLY A 553 5.22 16.62 -9.40
CA GLY A 553 5.17 17.85 -10.19
C GLY A 553 5.70 17.71 -11.62
N SER A 554 5.98 16.50 -12.11
CA SER A 554 6.53 16.26 -13.45
C SER A 554 5.65 16.78 -14.60
N GLN A 555 4.37 17.04 -14.37
CA GLN A 555 3.48 17.60 -15.39
C GLN A 555 3.52 19.13 -15.45
N ILE A 556 4.13 19.81 -14.47
CA ILE A 556 4.26 21.27 -14.45
C ILE A 556 5.39 21.69 -15.41
N PRO A 557 5.12 22.40 -16.53
CA PRO A 557 6.09 22.55 -17.61
C PRO A 557 7.42 23.21 -17.21
N SER A 558 7.35 24.25 -16.38
CA SER A 558 8.51 24.98 -15.86
C SER A 558 8.14 25.67 -14.55
N LEU A 559 9.08 25.71 -13.62
CA LEU A 559 8.90 26.43 -12.35
C LEU A 559 10.00 27.48 -12.18
N PRO A 560 9.63 28.75 -11.90
CA PRO A 560 10.61 29.76 -11.54
C PRO A 560 11.44 29.31 -10.32
N LEU A 561 12.69 29.77 -10.26
CA LEU A 561 13.49 29.63 -9.04
C LEU A 561 12.79 30.35 -7.88
N GLY A 562 12.65 29.68 -6.74
CA GLY A 562 11.86 30.18 -5.60
C GLY A 562 10.37 29.83 -5.67
N VAL A 563 9.96 28.92 -6.55
CA VAL A 563 8.62 28.32 -6.58
C VAL A 563 8.74 26.81 -6.45
N GLY A 564 7.92 26.25 -5.57
CA GLY A 564 7.80 24.81 -5.37
C GLY A 564 6.61 24.23 -6.13
N ALA A 565 6.58 22.91 -6.38
CA ALA A 565 5.34 22.24 -6.77
C ALA A 565 4.26 22.41 -5.68
N ILE A 566 4.68 22.43 -4.41
CA ILE A 566 3.93 22.99 -3.30
C ILE A 566 4.64 24.26 -2.82
N SER A 567 3.91 25.38 -2.80
CA SER A 567 4.42 26.71 -2.44
C SER A 567 3.58 27.34 -1.33
N ILE A 568 4.24 27.81 -0.26
CA ILE A 568 3.59 28.52 0.84
C ILE A 568 4.19 29.93 0.93
N PHE A 569 3.35 30.94 0.66
CA PHE A 569 3.74 32.35 0.62
C PHE A 569 2.86 33.16 1.57
N ARG A 570 3.44 33.67 2.66
CA ARG A 570 2.68 34.42 3.67
C ARG A 570 2.50 35.90 3.37
N GLU A 571 3.28 36.43 2.43
CA GLU A 571 3.20 37.83 2.02
C GLU A 571 2.55 37.94 0.65
N ALA A 572 1.50 38.75 0.54
CA ALA A 572 0.68 38.91 -0.66
C ALA A 572 1.50 39.32 -1.90
N TYR A 573 2.56 40.12 -1.74
CA TYR A 573 3.38 40.55 -2.87
C TYR A 573 4.22 39.41 -3.47
N GLN A 574 4.51 38.33 -2.72
CA GLN A 574 5.31 37.20 -3.21
C GLN A 574 4.58 36.44 -4.32
N TRP A 575 3.25 36.35 -4.22
CA TRP A 575 2.37 35.75 -5.22
C TRP A 575 2.52 36.41 -6.59
N GLY A 576 2.47 37.76 -6.62
CA GLY A 576 2.65 38.53 -7.84
C GLY A 576 4.10 38.52 -8.34
N ARG A 577 5.07 38.55 -7.43
CA ARG A 577 6.52 38.54 -7.75
C ARG A 577 6.94 37.28 -8.50
N TYR A 578 6.46 36.13 -8.06
CA TYR A 578 6.85 34.83 -8.63
C TYR A 578 5.93 34.36 -9.76
N GLY A 579 4.89 35.13 -10.10
CA GLY A 579 3.97 34.82 -11.20
C GLY A 579 3.21 33.50 -11.00
N VAL A 580 2.98 33.12 -9.74
CA VAL A 580 2.31 31.86 -9.39
C VAL A 580 0.81 32.03 -9.57
N GLN A 581 0.17 31.06 -10.22
CA GLN A 581 -1.26 31.07 -10.45
C GLN A 581 -2.01 31.05 -9.11
N GLN A 582 -2.89 32.03 -8.94
CA GLN A 582 -3.80 32.12 -7.81
C GLN A 582 -5.01 31.20 -8.03
N LEU A 583 -5.47 30.53 -6.97
CA LEU A 583 -6.71 29.76 -7.00
C LEU A 583 -7.89 30.72 -7.22
N GLU A 584 -8.74 30.40 -8.20
CA GLU A 584 -9.89 31.24 -8.53
C GLU A 584 -10.83 31.35 -7.34
N GLY A 585 -11.23 32.57 -6.97
CA GLY A 585 -12.10 32.84 -5.83
C GLY A 585 -11.37 32.99 -4.47
N LYS A 586 -10.09 32.60 -4.37
CA LYS A 586 -9.33 32.71 -3.12
C LYS A 586 -8.81 34.13 -2.91
N THR A 587 -8.98 34.65 -1.68
CA THR A 587 -8.39 35.94 -1.29
C THR A 587 -7.05 35.72 -0.57
N TYR A 588 -5.98 36.31 -1.10
CA TYR A 588 -4.65 36.24 -0.51
C TYR A 588 -4.35 37.52 0.29
N THR A 589 -4.02 37.37 1.56
CA THR A 589 -3.72 38.46 2.50
C THR A 589 -2.40 38.20 3.23
N ASP A 590 -1.76 39.24 3.74
CA ASP A 590 -0.54 39.08 4.54
C ASP A 590 -0.87 38.36 5.86
N THR A 591 -0.28 37.18 6.06
CA THR A 591 -0.57 36.33 7.22
C THR A 591 0.57 36.26 8.21
N GLN A 592 1.60 37.12 8.13
CA GLN A 592 2.87 37.04 8.91
C GLN A 592 2.72 36.84 10.43
N SER A 593 1.58 37.22 11.02
CA SER A 593 1.27 37.07 12.45
C SER A 593 0.65 35.72 12.84
N VAL A 594 0.25 34.89 11.89
CA VAL A 594 -0.38 33.58 12.15
C VAL A 594 0.66 32.54 12.56
N GLU A 595 0.65 32.08 13.81
CA GLU A 595 1.56 31.03 14.25
C GLU A 595 0.90 29.66 14.05
N LYS A 596 1.19 29.02 12.91
CA LYS A 596 0.75 27.65 12.58
C LYS A 596 1.96 26.73 12.54
N ASP A 597 1.84 25.55 13.11
CA ASP A 597 2.83 24.49 12.95
C ASP A 597 2.47 23.66 11.71
N LEU A 598 3.47 23.29 10.92
CA LEU A 598 3.31 22.45 9.74
C LEU A 598 4.16 21.20 9.87
N THR A 599 3.53 20.05 9.61
CA THR A 599 4.22 18.78 9.51
C THR A 599 3.96 18.15 8.14
N PHE A 600 5.04 17.81 7.46
CA PHE A 600 5.04 17.01 6.24
C PHE A 600 5.69 15.69 6.58
N GLU A 601 4.92 14.61 6.57
CA GLU A 601 5.35 13.31 7.08
C GLU A 601 5.06 12.20 6.08
N GLU A 602 5.99 11.25 5.94
CA GLU A 602 5.82 10.02 5.18
C GLU A 602 5.44 10.29 3.71
N LEU A 603 6.10 11.25 3.05
CA LEU A 603 5.75 11.69 1.69
C LEU A 603 6.94 11.56 0.73
N ARG A 604 6.68 11.06 -0.48
CA ARG A 604 7.64 11.10 -1.60
C ARG A 604 7.32 12.26 -2.52
N MET A 605 8.34 12.92 -3.08
CA MET A 605 8.16 14.00 -4.03
C MET A 605 9.16 13.99 -5.18
N SER A 606 8.68 14.41 -6.35
CA SER A 606 9.50 14.71 -7.52
C SER A 606 8.90 15.82 -8.36
N ASN A 607 9.73 16.52 -9.13
CA ASN A 607 9.27 17.48 -10.15
C ASN A 607 9.68 17.09 -11.57
N ALA A 608 10.39 15.97 -11.73
CA ALA A 608 10.84 15.42 -13.00
C ALA A 608 10.97 13.90 -12.90
N VAL A 609 10.89 13.22 -14.04
CA VAL A 609 11.04 11.76 -14.13
C VAL A 609 12.47 11.34 -13.77
N SER A 610 13.44 12.18 -14.06
CA SER A 610 14.87 11.94 -13.83
C SER A 610 15.61 13.21 -13.40
N ILE A 611 16.83 13.04 -12.90
CA ILE A 611 17.71 14.16 -12.55
C ILE A 611 18.11 14.98 -13.79
N GLU A 612 18.25 14.37 -14.96
CA GLU A 612 18.60 15.06 -16.21
C GLU A 612 17.52 16.04 -16.67
N GLU A 613 16.27 15.75 -16.33
CA GLU A 613 15.10 16.58 -16.65
C GLU A 613 14.77 17.58 -15.55
N SER A 614 15.44 17.49 -14.39
CA SER A 614 15.24 18.37 -13.25
C SER A 614 15.65 19.86 -13.42
N PRO A 615 16.51 20.27 -14.38
CA PRO A 615 16.80 21.68 -14.59
C PRO A 615 15.57 22.54 -14.94
N ASN A 616 15.42 23.70 -14.29
CA ASN A 616 14.27 24.63 -14.43
C ASN A 616 12.92 24.06 -13.94
N ARG A 617 12.96 23.03 -13.10
CA ARG A 617 11.78 22.39 -12.50
C ARG A 617 11.49 22.88 -11.08
N GLY A 618 12.12 23.98 -10.66
CA GLY A 618 11.88 24.61 -9.35
C GLY A 618 12.10 23.66 -8.16
N SER A 619 11.52 24.02 -7.02
CA SER A 619 11.63 23.20 -5.80
C SER A 619 10.50 22.17 -5.70
N CYS A 620 10.64 21.07 -4.97
CA CYS A 620 9.45 20.27 -4.61
C CYS A 620 8.58 21.03 -3.59
N PHE A 621 9.22 21.55 -2.54
CA PHE A 621 8.60 22.44 -1.55
C PHE A 621 9.26 23.81 -1.55
N THR A 622 8.46 24.87 -1.42
CA THR A 622 8.96 26.22 -1.13
C THR A 622 8.13 26.89 -0.04
N ILE A 623 8.79 27.41 0.99
CA ILE A 623 8.16 28.21 2.05
C ILE A 623 8.90 29.53 2.16
N ILE A 624 8.20 30.66 1.95
CA ILE A 624 8.79 32.01 1.97
C ILE A 624 8.00 32.94 2.89
N ALA A 625 8.75 33.72 3.68
CA ALA A 625 8.39 34.82 4.58
C ALA A 625 8.78 34.48 6.03
N PRO A 626 8.79 35.47 6.96
CA PRO A 626 8.97 35.18 8.37
C PRO A 626 8.01 34.09 8.83
N TRP A 627 8.53 32.92 9.17
CA TRP A 627 7.73 31.81 9.69
C TRP A 627 8.15 31.54 11.13
N LYS A 628 7.22 31.70 12.08
CA LYS A 628 7.53 31.55 13.52
C LYS A 628 7.11 30.21 14.10
N GLY A 629 6.08 29.58 13.54
CA GLY A 629 5.67 28.23 13.95
C GLY A 629 6.74 27.21 13.57
N LYS A 630 6.60 25.99 14.06
CA LYS A 630 7.49 24.89 13.72
C LYS A 630 7.17 24.36 12.32
N ILE A 631 8.21 24.06 11.54
CA ILE A 631 8.10 23.32 10.29
C ILE A 631 8.87 22.01 10.45
N ALA A 632 8.18 20.88 10.31
CA ALA A 632 8.77 19.55 10.42
C ALA A 632 8.60 18.77 9.11
N PHE A 633 9.73 18.33 8.56
CA PHE A 633 9.80 17.35 7.47
C PHE A 633 10.24 16.02 8.09
N LYS A 634 9.38 15.01 8.02
CA LYS A 634 9.60 13.71 8.66
C LYS A 634 9.45 12.59 7.65
N TYR A 635 10.41 11.68 7.62
CA TYR A 635 10.31 10.46 6.81
C TYR A 635 10.03 10.76 5.32
N MET A 636 10.61 11.85 4.82
CA MET A 636 10.40 12.36 3.47
C MET A 636 11.38 11.71 2.50
N GLN A 637 10.94 11.49 1.26
CA GLN A 637 11.86 11.19 0.14
C GLN A 637 11.68 12.23 -0.96
N VAL A 638 12.68 13.08 -1.19
CA VAL A 638 12.57 14.20 -2.16
C VAL A 638 13.69 14.12 -3.18
N ARG A 639 13.31 14.04 -4.47
CA ARG A 639 14.24 13.81 -5.58
C ARG A 639 13.83 14.46 -6.89
N ASN A 640 14.74 14.47 -7.88
CA ASN A 640 14.47 14.89 -9.25
C ASN A 640 13.81 16.27 -9.36
N ALA A 641 14.37 17.28 -8.69
CA ALA A 641 13.95 18.67 -8.79
C ALA A 641 15.15 19.60 -8.98
N GLU A 642 14.92 20.86 -9.34
CA GLU A 642 16.01 21.86 -9.39
C GLU A 642 16.58 22.03 -7.97
N ARG A 643 15.69 22.12 -6.99
CA ARG A 643 15.97 22.07 -5.54
C ARG A 643 15.00 21.10 -4.88
N GLY A 644 15.39 20.37 -3.86
CA GLY A 644 14.45 19.55 -3.11
C GLY A 644 13.48 20.42 -2.30
N ILE A 645 13.98 21.04 -1.25
CA ILE A 645 13.20 21.84 -0.30
C ILE A 645 13.83 23.22 -0.16
N GLU A 646 13.05 24.28 -0.38
CA GLU A 646 13.46 25.68 -0.19
C GLU A 646 12.72 26.31 0.99
N VAL A 647 13.48 26.86 1.94
CA VAL A 647 12.92 27.54 3.11
C VAL A 647 13.60 28.89 3.29
N VAL A 648 12.80 29.95 3.30
CA VAL A 648 13.27 31.34 3.39
C VAL A 648 12.66 32.00 4.62
N TRP A 649 13.51 32.39 5.56
CA TRP A 649 13.16 33.10 6.79
C TRP A 649 12.22 32.33 7.74
N ALA A 650 12.43 31.03 7.89
CA ALA A 650 11.72 30.23 8.89
C ALA A 650 12.52 30.03 10.18
N LYS A 651 11.91 30.33 11.32
CA LYS A 651 12.55 30.31 12.63
C LYS A 651 12.91 28.90 13.08
N ASP A 652 11.98 27.96 13.08
CA ASP A 652 12.18 26.63 13.66
C ASP A 652 11.87 25.53 12.62
N VAL A 653 12.92 24.95 12.02
CA VAL A 653 12.80 23.95 10.95
C VAL A 653 13.50 22.66 11.34
N SER A 654 12.89 21.51 11.05
CA SER A 654 13.47 20.20 11.35
C SER A 654 13.29 19.20 10.20
N PHE A 655 14.30 18.36 9.99
CA PHE A 655 14.33 17.23 9.07
C PHE A 655 14.65 15.97 9.85
N GLU A 656 13.73 15.02 9.92
CA GLU A 656 13.88 13.78 10.68
C GLU A 656 13.63 12.56 9.79
N GLY A 657 14.59 11.65 9.71
CA GLY A 657 14.40 10.39 8.99
C GLY A 657 14.27 10.55 7.46
N CYS A 658 14.76 11.63 6.86
CA CYS A 658 14.55 11.91 5.43
C CYS A 658 15.66 11.36 4.53
N ILE A 659 15.29 11.04 3.28
CA ILE A 659 16.20 10.74 2.17
C ILE A 659 16.06 11.85 1.14
N LEU A 660 17.07 12.74 1.05
CA LEU A 660 16.98 13.97 0.27
C LEU A 660 18.10 14.02 -0.77
N GLY A 661 17.77 14.26 -2.05
CA GLY A 661 18.75 14.46 -3.11
C GLY A 661 18.38 13.78 -4.42
N ASP A 662 19.35 13.54 -5.29
CA ASP A 662 19.18 13.36 -6.73
C ASP A 662 18.52 14.60 -7.38
N ASN A 663 18.95 15.78 -6.96
CA ASN A 663 18.44 17.07 -7.44
C ASN A 663 19.49 17.78 -8.29
N ASN A 664 19.06 18.66 -9.21
CA ASN A 664 19.98 19.42 -10.05
C ASN A 664 20.96 20.21 -9.18
N THR A 665 20.44 21.01 -8.24
CA THR A 665 21.26 22.00 -7.53
C THR A 665 21.43 21.69 -6.05
N TYR A 666 20.35 21.64 -5.25
CA TYR A 666 20.45 21.42 -3.79
C TYR A 666 19.36 20.46 -3.30
N SER A 667 19.64 19.69 -2.26
CA SER A 667 18.58 18.91 -1.57
C SER A 667 17.77 19.79 -0.63
N VAL A 668 18.44 20.66 0.12
CA VAL A 668 17.82 21.69 0.95
C VAL A 668 18.51 23.03 0.69
N PHE A 669 17.73 24.06 0.41
CA PHE A 669 18.20 25.44 0.25
C PHE A 669 17.54 26.31 1.31
N ALA A 670 18.32 26.76 2.29
CA ALA A 670 17.81 27.54 3.40
C ALA A 670 18.40 28.96 3.39
N VAL A 671 17.53 29.96 3.49
CA VAL A 671 17.88 31.37 3.39
C VAL A 671 17.52 32.09 4.69
N TYR A 672 18.51 32.77 5.29
CA TYR A 672 18.36 33.45 6.57
C TYR A 672 18.83 34.92 6.53
N PRO A 673 18.18 35.81 7.29
CA PRO A 673 18.64 37.19 7.48
C PRO A 673 19.76 37.27 8.53
N GLU A 674 20.38 38.44 8.67
CA GLU A 674 21.38 38.72 9.70
C GLU A 674 20.80 38.69 11.12
N PHE A 675 21.59 38.29 12.11
CA PHE A 675 21.16 38.28 13.52
C PHE A 675 21.68 39.50 14.31
N PRO A 676 20.84 40.16 15.14
CA PRO A 676 19.40 39.96 15.34
C PRO A 676 18.56 40.57 14.20
N HIS A 677 17.57 39.81 13.71
CA HIS A 677 16.57 40.29 12.76
C HIS A 677 15.22 40.53 13.44
N GLY A 678 14.53 41.61 13.08
CA GLY A 678 13.23 41.97 13.68
C GLY A 678 12.14 40.90 13.49
N ALA A 679 12.22 40.13 12.40
CA ALA A 679 11.27 39.05 12.12
C ALA A 679 11.26 37.92 13.16
N PHE A 680 12.38 37.70 13.86
CA PHE A 680 12.54 36.63 14.85
C PHE A 680 12.59 37.12 16.29
N GLY A 681 12.27 38.39 16.56
CA GLY A 681 12.12 38.89 17.94
C GLY A 681 13.40 38.82 18.80
N ASN A 682 14.58 38.95 18.18
CA ASN A 682 15.92 38.77 18.78
C ASN A 682 16.30 37.32 19.12
N GLU A 683 15.53 36.32 18.69
CA GLU A 683 15.92 34.91 18.79
C GLU A 683 16.63 34.46 17.50
N ARG A 684 17.63 33.59 17.63
CA ARG A 684 18.24 32.93 16.47
C ARG A 684 17.26 31.89 15.93
N ALA A 685 17.22 31.75 14.61
CA ALA A 685 16.54 30.63 13.99
C ALA A 685 17.29 29.33 14.29
N LYS A 686 16.59 28.21 14.25
CA LYS A 686 17.08 26.86 14.51
C LYS A 686 16.77 25.95 13.34
N LEU A 687 17.74 25.11 13.01
CA LEU A 687 17.64 24.10 11.98
C LEU A 687 18.16 22.76 12.50
N ALA A 688 17.30 21.76 12.58
CA ALA A 688 17.66 20.44 13.10
C ALA A 688 17.61 19.36 12.01
N PHE A 689 18.61 18.49 12.00
CA PHE A 689 18.67 17.28 11.19
C PHE A 689 18.83 16.09 12.11
N LYS A 690 17.87 15.17 12.10
CA LYS A 690 17.92 13.92 12.88
C LYS A 690 17.86 12.70 11.97
N ASN A 691 18.88 11.85 11.98
CA ASN A 691 18.92 10.59 11.21
C ASN A 691 18.55 10.79 9.72
N ASN A 692 19.42 11.43 8.92
CA ASN A 692 19.10 11.73 7.51
C ASN A 692 20.10 11.12 6.53
N VAL A 693 19.66 10.96 5.29
CA VAL A 693 20.49 10.58 4.13
C VAL A 693 20.47 11.71 3.12
N ILE A 694 21.65 12.13 2.67
CA ILE A 694 21.82 13.16 1.64
C ILE A 694 22.40 12.49 0.39
N LYS A 695 21.59 12.42 -0.67
CA LYS A 695 21.96 11.88 -1.99
C LYS A 695 22.66 12.92 -2.85
N HIS A 696 22.99 12.54 -4.09
CA HIS A 696 23.71 13.38 -5.04
C HIS A 696 22.98 14.70 -5.32
N SER A 697 23.72 15.80 -5.46
CA SER A 697 23.24 17.07 -6.02
C SER A 697 24.42 17.72 -6.74
N ASP A 698 24.23 18.51 -7.82
CA ASP A 698 25.40 19.18 -8.43
C ASP A 698 25.95 20.31 -7.54
N GLY A 699 25.18 20.74 -6.54
CA GLY A 699 25.59 21.60 -5.42
C GLY A 699 25.78 20.84 -4.10
N PRO A 700 25.98 21.57 -2.99
CA PRO A 700 25.93 20.99 -1.64
C PRO A 700 24.58 20.33 -1.38
N GLY A 701 24.56 19.28 -0.57
CA GLY A 701 23.31 18.66 -0.16
C GLY A 701 22.39 19.66 0.53
N VAL A 702 22.90 20.31 1.58
CA VAL A 702 22.25 21.43 2.26
C VAL A 702 23.05 22.70 2.03
N ALA A 703 22.41 23.75 1.49
CA ALA A 703 23.04 25.02 1.21
C ALA A 703 22.41 26.14 2.05
N PHE A 704 23.26 26.94 2.69
CA PHE A 704 22.87 28.11 3.48
C PHE A 704 23.22 29.40 2.75
N ALA A 705 22.24 30.28 2.58
CA ALA A 705 22.41 31.56 1.91
C ALA A 705 21.90 32.73 2.75
N TYR A 706 22.53 33.89 2.53
CA TYR A 706 22.13 35.15 3.13
C TYR A 706 20.97 35.79 2.35
N GLY A 707 19.96 36.26 3.07
CA GLY A 707 18.68 36.67 2.46
C GLY A 707 18.25 38.12 2.66
N ASN A 708 19.11 39.02 3.14
CA ASN A 708 18.69 40.38 3.52
C ASN A 708 19.60 41.49 2.93
N SER A 709 19.59 42.69 3.52
CA SER A 709 20.36 43.86 3.08
C SER A 709 21.86 43.57 2.93
N ILE A 710 22.46 43.97 1.82
CA ILE A 710 23.87 43.69 1.48
C ILE A 710 24.83 44.83 1.84
N ASP A 711 24.45 45.74 2.73
CA ASP A 711 25.36 46.75 3.25
C ASP A 711 26.44 46.12 4.16
N ALA A 712 27.60 46.77 4.23
CA ALA A 712 28.76 46.21 4.94
C ALA A 712 28.50 45.95 6.45
N GLU A 713 27.58 46.69 7.07
CA GLU A 713 27.21 46.47 8.47
C GLU A 713 26.40 45.18 8.64
N SER A 714 25.40 44.97 7.79
CA SER A 714 24.55 43.78 7.81
C SER A 714 25.33 42.51 7.47
N LEU A 715 26.21 42.55 6.47
CA LEU A 715 27.06 41.41 6.08
C LEU A 715 28.04 40.96 7.18
N ALA A 716 28.42 41.87 8.09
CA ALA A 716 29.33 41.59 9.19
C ALA A 716 28.65 41.00 10.45
N LYS A 717 27.31 41.04 10.54
CA LYS A 717 26.54 40.58 11.70
C LYS A 717 26.40 39.05 11.81
N GLY A 718 26.59 38.33 10.70
CA GLY A 718 26.37 36.88 10.64
C GLY A 718 24.88 36.55 10.47
N PHE A 719 24.59 35.40 9.84
CA PHE A 719 23.23 35.05 9.41
C PHE A 719 22.86 33.58 9.66
N MET A 720 23.81 32.77 10.14
CA MET A 720 23.58 31.34 10.25
C MET A 720 22.61 31.05 11.41
N PRO A 721 21.61 30.17 11.20
CA PRO A 721 20.81 29.65 12.29
C PRO A 721 21.67 28.75 13.20
N ASP A 722 21.15 28.43 14.38
CA ASP A 722 21.68 27.37 15.22
C ASP A 722 21.38 26.03 14.53
N ILE A 723 22.42 25.33 14.08
CA ILE A 723 22.29 24.08 13.31
C ILE A 723 22.65 22.90 14.21
N LEU A 724 21.73 21.94 14.33
CA LEU A 724 21.95 20.70 15.07
C LEU A 724 21.85 19.50 14.12
N VAL A 725 22.91 18.71 14.03
CA VAL A 725 22.88 17.36 13.45
C VAL A 725 22.90 16.36 14.59
N ASP A 726 21.76 15.71 14.82
CA ASP A 726 21.53 14.74 15.89
C ASP A 726 21.38 13.32 15.31
N GLY A 727 21.99 12.33 15.95
CA GLY A 727 22.09 10.99 15.37
C GLY A 727 22.99 10.94 14.13
N PHE A 728 22.59 10.18 13.10
CA PHE A 728 23.43 9.96 11.92
C PHE A 728 23.09 10.89 10.75
N LEU A 729 24.10 11.24 9.95
CA LEU A 729 23.93 11.89 8.65
C LEU A 729 24.80 11.19 7.61
N ASP A 730 24.19 10.33 6.77
CA ASP A 730 24.92 9.62 5.72
C ASP A 730 24.97 10.47 4.45
N ILE A 731 26.18 10.87 4.04
CA ILE A 731 26.40 11.76 2.89
C ILE A 731 26.88 10.94 1.68
N TYR A 732 25.97 10.77 0.72
CA TYR A 732 26.25 10.18 -0.60
C TYR A 732 26.59 11.24 -1.65
N ASN A 733 26.50 12.52 -1.32
CA ASN A 733 26.84 13.63 -2.20
C ASN A 733 28.36 13.78 -2.40
N TRP A 734 28.91 13.02 -3.34
CA TRP A 734 30.34 12.97 -3.63
C TRP A 734 30.67 13.76 -4.90
N HIS A 735 31.60 14.69 -4.81
CA HIS A 735 32.12 15.44 -5.95
C HIS A 735 33.57 15.04 -6.23
N THR A 736 33.93 14.88 -7.50
CA THR A 736 35.35 14.91 -7.88
C THR A 736 35.92 16.30 -7.56
N GLN A 737 37.24 16.41 -7.36
CA GLN A 737 37.90 17.71 -7.15
C GLN A 737 37.46 18.77 -8.19
N GLU A 738 37.45 18.40 -9.48
CA GLU A 738 37.05 19.33 -10.55
C GLU A 738 35.57 19.73 -10.45
N SER A 739 34.69 18.79 -10.10
CA SER A 739 33.27 19.08 -9.89
C SER A 739 33.05 20.03 -8.71
N PHE A 740 33.76 19.79 -7.61
CA PHE A 740 33.73 20.64 -6.41
C PHE A 740 34.23 22.08 -6.69
N GLU A 741 35.36 22.23 -7.38
CA GLU A 741 35.91 23.54 -7.78
C GLU A 741 34.90 24.32 -8.65
N ARG A 742 34.28 23.66 -9.63
CA ARG A 742 33.26 24.27 -10.50
C ARG A 742 32.00 24.65 -9.72
N MET A 743 31.54 23.78 -8.84
CA MET A 743 30.39 24.01 -7.97
C MET A 743 30.60 25.27 -7.12
N PHE A 744 31.72 25.34 -6.39
CA PHE A 744 32.06 26.48 -5.54
C PHE A 744 32.11 27.80 -6.33
N SER A 745 32.73 27.75 -7.51
CA SER A 745 32.82 28.89 -8.43
C SER A 745 31.44 29.40 -8.83
N LYS A 746 30.55 28.50 -9.26
CA LYS A 746 29.19 28.84 -9.68
C LYS A 746 28.39 29.48 -8.54
N ILE A 747 28.49 28.95 -7.32
CA ILE A 747 27.79 29.50 -6.15
C ILE A 747 28.25 30.94 -5.90
N VAL A 748 29.57 31.18 -5.86
CA VAL A 748 30.13 32.53 -5.68
C VAL A 748 29.66 33.48 -6.79
N VAL A 749 29.71 33.05 -8.04
CA VAL A 749 29.30 33.87 -9.19
C VAL A 749 27.80 34.17 -9.15
N GLN A 750 26.95 33.18 -8.87
CA GLN A 750 25.50 33.41 -8.70
C GLN A 750 25.20 34.37 -7.56
N SER A 751 25.88 34.24 -6.42
CA SER A 751 25.74 35.16 -5.29
C SER A 751 26.14 36.59 -5.67
N LEU A 752 27.19 36.79 -6.48
CA LEU A 752 27.59 38.12 -6.98
C LEU A 752 26.58 38.70 -7.99
N LEU A 753 26.01 37.86 -8.84
CA LEU A 753 25.10 38.25 -9.91
C LEU A 753 23.68 38.51 -9.45
N ALA A 754 23.25 37.91 -8.34
CA ALA A 754 21.95 38.19 -7.73
C ALA A 754 21.72 39.69 -7.41
N TYR A 755 22.80 40.48 -7.38
CA TYR A 755 22.77 41.90 -7.00
C TYR A 755 23.27 42.84 -8.09
N THR A 756 23.53 42.34 -9.31
CA THR A 756 24.05 43.14 -10.43
C THR A 756 23.39 42.74 -11.76
N SER A 757 23.04 43.72 -12.60
CA SER A 757 22.49 43.48 -13.94
C SER A 757 23.63 43.28 -14.97
N ALA A 758 24.32 42.15 -14.87
CA ALA A 758 25.40 41.78 -15.80
C ALA A 758 24.87 41.10 -17.07
N THR A 759 25.57 41.28 -18.20
CA THR A 759 25.24 40.57 -19.46
C THR A 759 25.67 39.10 -19.39
N GLN A 760 24.96 38.19 -20.08
CA GLN A 760 25.30 36.75 -20.08
C GLN A 760 26.74 36.46 -20.54
N GLU A 761 27.30 37.27 -21.45
CA GLU A 761 28.70 37.15 -21.86
C GLU A 761 29.68 37.53 -20.74
N ALA A 762 29.38 38.57 -19.95
CA ALA A 762 30.17 38.93 -18.78
C ALA A 762 30.07 37.85 -17.70
N VAL A 763 28.88 37.29 -17.46
CA VAL A 763 28.67 36.13 -16.58
C VAL A 763 29.54 34.95 -16.99
N ASN A 764 29.53 34.59 -18.28
CA ASN A 764 30.29 33.45 -18.79
C ASN A 764 31.82 33.67 -18.71
N ILE A 765 32.29 34.92 -18.82
CA ILE A 765 33.70 35.26 -18.67
C ILE A 765 34.11 35.17 -17.19
N ILE A 766 33.31 35.77 -16.29
CA ILE A 766 33.54 35.72 -14.84
C ILE A 766 33.54 34.26 -14.37
N ASP A 767 32.56 33.45 -14.79
CA ASP A 767 32.47 32.03 -14.43
C ASP A 767 33.72 31.24 -14.85
N LYS A 768 34.16 31.38 -16.12
CA LYS A 768 35.40 30.74 -16.59
C LYS A 768 36.64 31.21 -15.84
N MET A 769 36.73 32.49 -15.51
CA MET A 769 37.84 33.03 -14.72
C MET A 769 37.83 32.46 -13.31
N MET A 770 36.68 32.46 -12.63
CA MET A 770 36.55 31.95 -11.26
C MET A 770 36.86 30.46 -11.18
N VAL A 771 36.38 29.63 -12.11
CA VAL A 771 36.67 28.18 -12.16
C VAL A 771 38.16 27.90 -12.25
N GLN A 772 38.87 28.55 -13.18
CA GLN A 772 40.31 28.35 -13.32
C GLN A 772 41.09 28.84 -12.10
N ALA A 773 40.55 29.86 -11.42
CA ALA A 773 41.19 30.53 -10.32
C ALA A 773 40.97 29.78 -8.98
N PHE A 774 39.82 29.13 -8.77
CA PHE A 774 39.56 28.31 -7.59
C PHE A 774 40.35 26.99 -7.58
N LYS A 775 40.81 26.51 -8.74
CA LYS A 775 41.72 25.36 -8.84
C LYS A 775 43.01 25.53 -8.03
N ASP A 776 43.61 26.72 -8.06
CA ASP A 776 44.83 27.01 -7.31
C ASP A 776 44.56 27.14 -5.80
N TYR A 777 43.38 27.65 -5.42
CA TYR A 777 42.94 27.75 -4.02
C TYR A 777 42.74 26.37 -3.39
N PHE A 778 41.99 25.49 -4.06
CA PHE A 778 41.72 24.13 -3.58
C PHE A 778 42.93 23.18 -3.70
N GLY A 779 43.97 23.58 -4.44
CA GLY A 779 45.28 22.92 -4.42
C GLY A 779 46.15 23.24 -3.19
N SER A 780 45.72 24.15 -2.31
CA SER A 780 46.47 24.54 -1.12
C SER A 780 46.66 23.36 -0.14
N PRO A 781 47.86 23.17 0.44
CA PRO A 781 48.11 22.11 1.43
C PRO A 781 47.18 22.18 2.65
N VAL A 782 46.71 23.38 3.00
CA VAL A 782 45.79 23.63 4.13
C VAL A 782 44.44 22.93 3.92
N LEU A 783 44.03 22.71 2.67
CA LEU A 783 42.75 22.11 2.30
C LEU A 783 42.87 20.62 1.92
N ASN A 784 44.06 20.01 2.01
CA ASN A 784 44.24 18.61 1.59
C ASN A 784 43.37 17.60 2.35
N ASN A 785 43.01 17.93 3.59
CA ASN A 785 42.25 17.05 4.49
C ASN A 785 40.77 16.88 4.07
N ILE A 786 40.28 17.63 3.08
CA ILE A 786 38.92 17.48 2.54
C ILE A 786 38.80 16.38 1.47
N TYR A 787 39.93 15.82 1.02
CA TYR A 787 39.96 14.88 -0.10
C TYR A 787 40.08 13.41 0.33
N TYR A 788 39.18 12.58 -0.19
CA TYR A 788 39.29 11.13 -0.20
C TYR A 788 39.83 10.64 -1.55
N TRP A 789 40.71 9.64 -1.53
CA TRP A 789 41.30 9.07 -2.74
C TRP A 789 40.67 7.71 -3.06
N LYS A 790 40.06 7.59 -4.25
CA LYS A 790 39.51 6.34 -4.79
C LYS A 790 39.76 6.28 -6.30
N ASP A 791 40.21 5.13 -6.81
CA ASP A 791 40.41 4.89 -8.26
C ASP A 791 41.22 6.00 -8.98
N ASN A 792 42.33 6.44 -8.37
CA ASN A 792 43.20 7.53 -8.85
C ASN A 792 42.53 8.90 -9.00
N LYS A 793 41.38 9.13 -8.34
CA LYS A 793 40.69 10.41 -8.30
C LYS A 793 40.52 10.89 -6.85
N LYS A 794 40.56 12.22 -6.69
CA LYS A 794 40.21 12.90 -5.44
C LYS A 794 38.72 13.22 -5.42
N TYR A 795 38.09 12.90 -4.31
CA TYR A 795 36.69 13.16 -4.03
C TYR A 795 36.52 14.00 -2.77
N VAL A 796 35.48 14.83 -2.74
CA VAL A 796 35.03 15.60 -1.58
C VAL A 796 33.59 15.22 -1.31
N SER A 797 33.28 14.91 -0.06
CA SER A 797 31.90 14.73 0.40
C SER A 797 31.35 16.09 0.79
N VAL A 798 30.21 16.50 0.20
CA VAL A 798 29.64 17.84 0.41
C VAL A 798 28.25 17.72 1.01
N GLY A 799 28.19 17.54 2.33
CA GLY A 799 26.94 17.39 3.07
C GLY A 799 26.21 18.71 3.24
N MET A 800 26.81 19.64 4.00
CA MET A 800 26.24 20.97 4.24
C MET A 800 27.27 22.05 3.97
N MET A 801 26.86 23.18 3.40
CA MET A 801 27.77 24.28 3.09
C MET A 801 27.12 25.66 3.29
N ALA A 802 27.80 26.52 4.05
CA ALA A 802 27.53 27.95 4.08
C ALA A 802 28.67 28.68 3.35
N LEU A 803 28.32 29.49 2.35
CA LEU A 803 29.33 30.23 1.59
C LEU A 803 29.88 31.39 2.43
N GLY A 804 31.21 31.41 2.60
CA GLY A 804 31.97 32.52 3.16
C GLY A 804 32.31 33.60 2.13
N ALA A 805 33.52 34.13 2.20
CA ALA A 805 34.06 35.24 1.40
C ALA A 805 33.42 36.60 1.69
N ILE A 806 32.13 36.75 1.37
CA ILE A 806 31.37 38.02 1.46
C ILE A 806 30.56 38.08 2.75
N PHE A 807 30.01 36.93 3.15
CA PHE A 807 29.11 36.80 4.28
C PHE A 807 29.89 36.24 5.47
N ARG A 808 29.70 36.84 6.66
CA ARG A 808 30.24 36.25 7.88
C ARG A 808 29.49 34.96 8.20
N THR A 809 30.15 33.83 8.02
CA THR A 809 29.66 32.55 8.54
C THR A 809 30.01 32.43 10.02
N GLU A 810 29.18 31.70 10.76
CA GLU A 810 29.36 31.42 12.18
C GLU A 810 29.39 29.88 12.32
N ALA A 811 30.48 29.26 11.87
CA ALA A 811 30.63 27.80 11.82
C ALA A 811 30.48 27.16 13.21
N GLU A 812 30.79 27.91 14.27
CA GLU A 812 30.59 27.53 15.67
C GLU A 812 29.12 27.27 16.05
N GLN A 813 28.15 27.73 15.24
CA GLN A 813 26.73 27.46 15.43
C GLN A 813 26.30 26.09 14.88
N ILE A 814 27.19 25.37 14.19
CA ILE A 814 26.93 24.00 13.73
C ILE A 814 27.40 23.03 14.81
N VAL A 815 26.46 22.37 15.46
CA VAL A 815 26.70 21.26 16.37
C VAL A 815 26.43 19.95 15.63
N CYS A 816 27.47 19.17 15.36
CA CYS A 816 27.36 17.86 14.72
C CYS A 816 27.69 16.74 15.71
N ASN A 817 26.67 15.95 16.08
CA ASN A 817 26.80 14.84 17.01
C ASN A 817 27.20 13.52 16.32
N ASP A 818 27.22 13.46 14.99
CA ASP A 818 27.69 12.29 14.25
C ASP A 818 29.24 12.22 14.32
N PRO A 819 29.82 11.24 15.02
CA PRO A 819 31.27 11.17 15.22
C PRO A 819 32.06 10.88 13.95
N ARG A 820 31.40 10.53 12.84
CA ARG A 820 32.02 10.25 11.54
C ARG A 820 32.22 11.51 10.72
N LEU A 821 31.53 12.60 11.07
CA LEU A 821 31.54 13.86 10.36
C LEU A 821 32.35 14.91 11.13
N THR A 822 32.73 15.97 10.41
CA THR A 822 33.40 17.13 10.97
C THR A 822 32.84 18.40 10.36
N VAL A 823 32.87 19.49 11.15
CA VAL A 823 32.62 20.85 10.68
C VAL A 823 33.99 21.46 10.37
N LEU A 824 34.25 21.75 9.10
CA LEU A 824 35.51 22.34 8.63
C LEU A 824 35.30 23.80 8.27
N ASP A 825 36.14 24.66 8.83
CA ASP A 825 36.37 25.98 8.30
C ASP A 825 37.19 25.87 7.02
N VAL A 826 36.68 26.46 5.94
CA VAL A 826 37.35 26.58 4.65
C VAL A 826 37.83 28.04 4.52
N PRO A 827 39.04 28.36 5.01
CA PRO A 827 39.50 29.75 5.16
C PRO A 827 39.81 30.41 3.83
N MET A 828 39.56 31.73 3.73
CA MET A 828 39.94 32.53 2.56
C MET A 828 41.37 33.09 2.67
N GLU A 829 41.86 33.22 3.91
CA GLU A 829 43.18 33.76 4.26
C GLU A 829 44.00 32.75 5.07
N ASP A 830 45.33 32.85 5.04
CA ASP A 830 46.21 32.09 5.92
C ASP A 830 46.22 32.65 7.35
N GLU A 831 46.97 32.01 8.25
CA GLU A 831 47.13 32.43 9.65
C GLU A 831 47.68 33.86 9.83
N LYS A 832 48.21 34.49 8.77
CA LYS A 832 48.74 35.85 8.78
C LYS A 832 47.78 36.86 8.17
N GLY A 833 46.55 36.46 7.83
CA GLY A 833 45.56 37.31 7.17
C GLY A 833 45.92 37.61 5.71
N VAL A 834 46.73 36.76 5.07
CA VAL A 834 47.07 36.88 3.65
C VAL A 834 46.16 35.94 2.85
N PRO A 835 45.50 36.42 1.78
CA PRO A 835 44.66 35.57 0.93
C PRO A 835 45.39 34.31 0.45
N LEU A 836 44.76 33.13 0.57
CA LEU A 836 45.38 31.82 0.31
C LEU A 836 45.83 31.62 -1.14
N SER A 837 45.32 32.44 -2.07
CA SER A 837 45.75 32.43 -3.46
C SER A 837 45.59 33.82 -4.11
N SER A 838 46.26 34.03 -5.24
CA SER A 838 46.08 35.21 -6.08
C SER A 838 44.63 35.40 -6.55
N THR A 839 43.85 34.32 -6.59
CA THR A 839 42.43 34.31 -6.94
C THR A 839 41.57 35.01 -5.90
N VAL A 840 41.78 34.71 -4.61
CA VAL A 840 41.03 35.35 -3.53
C VAL A 840 41.29 36.86 -3.54
N ASN A 841 42.52 37.27 -3.88
CA ASN A 841 42.87 38.67 -4.14
C ASN A 841 42.10 39.29 -5.32
N ALA A 842 41.89 38.56 -6.42
CA ALA A 842 41.11 39.05 -7.56
C ALA A 842 39.61 39.19 -7.24
N LEU A 843 39.06 38.25 -6.46
CA LEU A 843 37.67 38.32 -5.97
C LEU A 843 37.42 39.59 -5.14
N LYS A 844 38.39 39.97 -4.30
CA LYS A 844 38.36 41.23 -3.53
C LYS A 844 38.24 42.46 -4.44
N THR A 845 38.98 42.52 -5.54
CA THR A 845 38.90 43.63 -6.51
C THR A 845 37.55 43.68 -7.22
N LEU A 846 36.97 42.53 -7.55
CA LEU A 846 35.63 42.45 -8.14
C LEU A 846 34.58 42.96 -7.14
N LEU A 847 34.62 42.49 -5.90
CA LEU A 847 33.69 42.89 -4.85
C LEU A 847 33.72 44.39 -4.54
N LYS A 848 34.91 45.00 -4.51
CA LYS A 848 35.03 46.45 -4.37
C LYS A 848 34.34 47.20 -5.52
N SER A 849 34.40 46.65 -6.73
CA SER A 849 33.82 47.28 -7.91
C SER A 849 32.30 47.12 -8.00
N PHE A 850 31.75 46.01 -7.49
CA PHE A 850 30.32 45.68 -7.61
C PHE A 850 29.49 46.00 -6.37
N MET A 851 30.09 45.93 -5.18
CA MET A 851 29.37 46.01 -3.89
C MET A 851 30.01 47.01 -2.90
N ASP A 852 31.03 47.75 -3.33
CA ASP A 852 31.85 48.63 -2.47
C ASP A 852 32.48 47.93 -1.25
N LEU A 853 32.72 46.62 -1.36
CA LEU A 853 33.30 45.80 -0.30
C LEU A 853 34.82 45.71 -0.42
N ASP A 854 35.54 46.08 0.63
CA ASP A 854 37.01 46.17 0.63
C ASP A 854 37.73 44.89 1.06
N LYS A 855 37.02 43.81 1.44
CA LYS A 855 37.62 42.61 2.04
C LYS A 855 36.90 41.31 1.68
N VAL A 856 37.67 40.22 1.63
CA VAL A 856 37.23 38.82 1.47
C VAL A 856 37.87 38.02 2.60
N THR A 857 37.27 38.08 3.79
CA THR A 857 37.92 37.60 5.03
C THR A 857 37.20 36.46 5.72
N TYR A 858 35.96 36.17 5.31
CA TYR A 858 35.15 35.18 6.02
C TYR A 858 35.39 33.78 5.47
N SER A 859 35.67 32.81 6.35
CA SER A 859 35.73 31.39 6.00
C SER A 859 34.38 30.90 5.49
N SER A 860 34.35 29.82 4.72
CA SER A 860 33.12 29.06 4.48
C SER A 860 33.01 27.95 5.52
N ALA A 861 31.81 27.51 5.85
CA ALA A 861 31.59 26.36 6.73
C ALA A 861 31.20 25.14 5.88
N LEU A 862 31.85 23.99 6.10
CA LEU A 862 31.59 22.74 5.39
C LEU A 862 31.40 21.58 6.36
N VAL A 863 30.28 20.87 6.26
CA VAL A 863 30.06 19.59 6.95
C VAL A 863 30.35 18.45 5.98
N CYS A 864 31.32 17.60 6.33
CA CYS A 864 31.80 16.49 5.51
C CYS A 864 32.38 15.36 6.36
N TYR A 865 32.73 14.24 5.73
CA TYR A 865 33.50 13.18 6.40
C TYR A 865 34.90 13.66 6.78
N ASP A 866 35.37 13.25 7.96
CA ASP A 866 36.72 13.54 8.42
C ASP A 866 37.73 12.51 7.87
N PHE A 867 38.64 12.96 7.01
CA PHE A 867 39.71 12.12 6.47
C PHE A 867 41.05 12.27 7.20
N GLN A 868 41.12 13.07 8.28
CA GLN A 868 42.35 13.23 9.04
C GLN A 868 42.84 11.89 9.60
N GLY A 869 44.15 11.63 9.49
CA GLY A 869 44.76 10.39 9.95
C GLY A 869 44.44 9.16 9.10
N GLY A 870 43.84 9.31 7.92
CA GLY A 870 43.55 8.20 7.00
C GLY A 870 42.29 7.41 7.33
N LYS A 871 41.31 8.04 8.00
CA LYS A 871 40.00 7.43 8.27
C LYS A 871 39.26 7.13 6.95
N GLU A 872 38.60 5.97 6.90
CA GLU A 872 37.72 5.59 5.80
C GLU A 872 36.30 6.10 6.05
N PRO A 873 35.61 6.66 5.04
CA PRO A 873 34.22 7.08 5.20
C PRO A 873 33.29 5.86 5.27
N ALA A 874 32.16 6.03 5.97
CA ALA A 874 31.13 4.99 6.10
C ALA A 874 30.43 4.70 4.75
N VAL A 875 30.37 5.69 3.87
CA VAL A 875 29.82 5.61 2.52
C VAL A 875 30.90 6.05 1.55
N LYS A 876 31.11 5.36 0.43
CA LYS A 876 32.14 5.69 -0.56
C LYS A 876 31.52 6.29 -1.84
N PRO A 877 32.30 7.03 -2.64
CA PRO A 877 31.83 7.51 -3.94
C PRO A 877 31.30 6.38 -4.82
N GLY A 878 30.07 6.51 -5.30
CA GLY A 878 29.39 5.54 -6.18
C GLY A 878 28.64 4.42 -5.46
N ASP A 879 28.61 4.40 -4.13
CA ASP A 879 27.78 3.47 -3.37
C ASP A 879 26.29 3.87 -3.50
N PRO A 880 25.35 2.91 -3.67
CA PRO A 880 23.92 3.19 -3.73
C PRO A 880 23.34 3.41 -2.33
N VAL A 881 22.22 4.13 -2.24
CA VAL A 881 21.46 4.23 -0.99
C VAL A 881 20.53 3.02 -0.88
N PRO A 882 20.74 2.11 0.10
CA PRO A 882 19.85 0.98 0.30
C PRO A 882 18.47 1.49 0.75
N GLN A 883 17.37 0.94 0.25
CA GLN A 883 16.01 1.22 0.75
C GLN A 883 15.47 -0.03 1.45
N ASP A 884 16.27 -0.57 2.37
CA ASP A 884 16.00 -1.79 3.11
C ASP A 884 15.45 -1.50 4.53
N TYR A 885 15.04 -2.57 5.23
CA TYR A 885 14.56 -2.47 6.62
C TYR A 885 15.62 -1.88 7.57
N GLN A 886 16.91 -2.11 7.32
CA GLN A 886 17.99 -1.59 8.18
C GLN A 886 18.10 -0.08 8.09
N LEU A 887 18.06 0.49 6.89
CA LEU A 887 18.06 1.94 6.74
C LEU A 887 16.81 2.54 7.35
N TYR A 888 15.63 1.98 7.08
CA TYR A 888 14.37 2.54 7.56
C TYR A 888 14.28 2.53 9.09
N ALA A 889 14.71 1.44 9.74
CA ALA A 889 14.83 1.37 11.20
C ALA A 889 15.79 2.43 11.76
N ARG A 890 16.94 2.66 11.09
CA ARG A 890 17.86 3.75 11.49
C ARG A 890 17.21 5.12 11.34
N LEU A 891 16.53 5.38 10.22
CA LEU A 891 15.86 6.66 9.94
C LEU A 891 14.79 6.98 11.00
N THR A 892 13.99 5.99 11.39
CA THR A 892 12.93 6.15 12.42
C THR A 892 13.44 6.01 13.86
N GLY A 893 14.64 5.49 14.06
CA GLY A 893 15.18 5.16 15.38
C GLY A 893 14.50 3.95 16.04
N GLN A 894 13.81 3.12 15.24
CA GLN A 894 13.15 1.90 15.68
C GLN A 894 14.07 0.68 15.53
N SER A 895 13.67 -0.46 16.11
CA SER A 895 14.35 -1.74 15.90
C SER A 895 14.02 -2.32 14.54
N VAL A 896 14.98 -2.99 13.88
CA VAL A 896 14.75 -3.68 12.59
C VAL A 896 13.64 -4.72 12.70
N ASN A 897 13.56 -5.46 13.82
CA ASN A 897 12.51 -6.43 14.10
C ASN A 897 11.07 -5.86 14.19
N LEU A 898 10.87 -4.54 14.13
CA LEU A 898 9.52 -3.94 14.03
C LEU A 898 9.06 -3.84 12.58
N TYR A 899 9.97 -3.98 11.63
CA TYR A 899 9.71 -3.95 10.19
C TYR A 899 9.65 -5.34 9.56
N GLU A 900 10.44 -6.27 10.11
CA GLU A 900 10.32 -7.73 9.90
C GLU A 900 9.09 -8.26 10.65
#